data_AF-A0A951PSY9-F1
#
_entry.id   AF-A0A951PSY9-F1
#
_cell.length_a   1.000
_cell.length_b   1.000
_cell.length_c   1.000
_cell.angle_alpha   90.00
_cell.angle_beta   90.00
_cell.angle_gamma   90.00
#
_symmetry.space_group_name_H-M   'P 1'
#
loop_
_entity.id
_entity.type
_entity.pdbx_description
1 polymer ?
#
loop_
_entity_poly.entity_id
_entity_poly.type
_entity_poly.pdbx_seq_one_letter_code
_entity_poly.pdbx_strand_id
1 'polypeptide(L)'
;MDQPKHFFDVYCLYEKHIEATHDSKRAKNILSETRCAIMRPLLLGWGYQGKIGGSKIMPAEVQAAKEFMKTQKLEKLLDARKAQQRGFELLKRSQKSQGVYGARLNQLLIWCEQQAWWTFKRLHPAVITPDQCCPTLGKTKAFEKRSLTNRRGRYSSYTLQPQETNSNLEAELKQFYQFLTEPEWPGRVTEKISHSCADGYLSEIRLILGWFYRYQPVPQEQLSLGLLIPKLTNKELANRSDKEKKGLWKPHQLKLETWLCKHLKFLREVRGSQSPRTKLSRLTALSALGKFVYHTEVEEVSDYADIPVLKEIGKYTYKAREEVASWQRQKRYVANQTEKWPDAVEGKTVLTTVREQILEPLRQECRCRYGNGKPRGDSALATSFQRYLAWSLLADMPARRQEEYRSLKISLSCPIERPKEVPLNGLYHPLPPERKRERLYDGTLDDNYLYKTYVHKGKSYKNGVWILDIQDYKTLEIHSPQSIVVPNRQFADGTCLYDYIERYLYGWWTPGGRKNQFFYDWWQPELLGCRGRWITLGRAEFNPRDVCCLQDKTESDFWSWGYLFVQPKVGLPLNGSKFGALVEVPAHRLSGKYISPHTMRSIWATWAFQVGLSDQQKESLAYAMGHTLRTLKKMYERCTPNEKRRPIEEAIDELLFETLQSNLTADSVELARRLQKLTSTQRQRLVEMLPL
;
A
#
# COMPACT_ATOMS: atom_id res chain seq x y z
N MET A 1 1.41 57.46 -14.53
CA MET A 1 0.40 56.70 -13.75
C MET A 1 1.19 55.57 -13.17
N ASP A 2 1.67 55.72 -11.94
CA ASP A 2 2.86 54.97 -11.55
C ASP A 2 2.52 53.68 -10.80
N GLN A 3 1.26 53.53 -10.34
CA GLN A 3 0.73 52.26 -9.83
C GLN A 3 -0.78 52.10 -10.17
N PRO A 4 -1.18 51.06 -10.92
CA PRO A 4 -2.59 50.77 -11.18
C PRO A 4 -3.31 50.30 -9.90
N LYS A 5 -4.53 50.79 -9.65
CA LYS A 5 -5.35 50.42 -8.49
C LYS A 5 -6.43 49.40 -8.83
N HIS A 6 -6.92 49.42 -10.06
CA HIS A 6 -7.99 48.54 -10.53
C HIS A 6 -7.63 47.87 -11.86
N PHE A 7 -8.38 46.83 -12.25
CA PHE A 7 -8.16 46.14 -13.52
C PHE A 7 -8.30 47.08 -14.73
N PHE A 8 -9.15 48.11 -14.63
CA PHE A 8 -9.28 49.14 -15.66
C PHE A 8 -7.96 49.88 -15.92
N ASP A 9 -7.23 50.23 -14.87
CA ASP A 9 -5.94 50.94 -15.00
C ASP A 9 -4.91 50.05 -15.72
N VAL A 10 -4.88 48.76 -15.39
CA VAL A 10 -4.04 47.76 -16.06
C VAL A 10 -4.39 47.65 -17.54
N TYR A 11 -5.69 47.61 -17.86
CA TYR A 11 -6.17 47.57 -19.24
C TYR A 11 -5.70 48.80 -20.02
N CYS A 12 -5.87 50.01 -19.48
CA CYS A 12 -5.44 51.26 -20.13
C CYS A 12 -3.92 51.34 -20.32
N LEU A 13 -3.13 50.90 -19.33
CA LEU A 13 -1.67 50.84 -19.47
C LEU A 13 -1.25 49.84 -20.55
N TYR A 14 -1.93 48.70 -20.67
CA TYR A 14 -1.68 47.73 -21.72
C TYR A 14 -2.08 48.26 -23.11
N GLU A 15 -3.18 49.00 -23.23
CA GLU A 15 -3.56 49.64 -24.51
C GLU A 15 -2.43 50.56 -25.00
N LYS A 16 -1.93 51.44 -24.12
CA LYS A 16 -0.80 52.33 -24.41
C LYS A 16 0.47 51.57 -24.80
N HIS A 17 0.76 50.47 -24.11
CA HIS A 17 1.92 49.64 -24.43
C HIS A 17 1.83 49.04 -25.85
N ILE A 18 0.67 48.49 -26.22
CA ILE A 18 0.48 47.88 -27.54
C ILE A 18 0.55 48.92 -28.65
N GLU A 19 -0.02 50.12 -28.45
CA GLU A 19 0.07 51.24 -29.39
C GLU A 19 1.51 51.72 -29.57
N ALA A 20 2.32 51.71 -28.50
CA ALA A 20 3.72 52.14 -28.56
C ALA A 20 4.66 51.10 -29.19
N THR A 21 4.33 49.80 -29.13
CA THR A 21 5.23 48.72 -29.54
C THR A 21 4.93 48.12 -30.92
N HIS A 22 3.78 48.42 -31.51
CA HIS A 22 3.33 47.81 -32.75
C HIS A 22 2.87 48.88 -33.75
N ASP A 23 2.95 48.58 -35.05
CA ASP A 23 2.40 49.45 -36.08
C ASP A 23 0.88 49.65 -35.92
N SER A 24 0.35 50.77 -36.43
CA SER A 24 -1.05 51.17 -36.21
C SER A 24 -2.07 50.11 -36.62
N LYS A 25 -1.83 49.35 -37.69
CA LYS A 25 -2.75 48.32 -38.18
C LYS A 25 -2.73 47.10 -37.25
N ARG A 26 -1.54 46.65 -36.86
CA ARG A 26 -1.37 45.51 -35.95
C ARG A 26 -1.85 45.83 -34.54
N ALA A 27 -1.56 47.02 -34.02
CA ALA A 27 -2.04 47.48 -32.72
C ALA A 27 -3.59 47.42 -32.64
N LYS A 28 -4.29 48.00 -33.64
CA LYS A 28 -5.77 47.96 -33.72
C LYS A 28 -6.33 46.53 -33.66
N ASN A 29 -5.72 45.59 -34.37
CA ASN A 29 -6.15 44.19 -34.35
C ASN A 29 -5.94 43.52 -32.98
N ILE A 30 -4.75 43.70 -32.38
CA ILE A 30 -4.45 43.14 -31.05
C ILE A 30 -5.41 43.69 -30.00
N LEU A 31 -5.66 45.00 -30.02
CA LEU A 31 -6.56 45.66 -29.07
C LEU A 31 -8.01 45.24 -29.26
N SER A 32 -8.48 45.11 -30.51
CA SER A 32 -9.83 44.60 -30.81
C SER A 32 -10.03 43.18 -30.26
N GLU A 33 -9.07 42.28 -30.51
CA GLU A 33 -9.14 40.90 -30.02
C GLU A 33 -9.00 40.82 -28.49
N THR A 34 -8.13 41.63 -27.89
CA THR A 34 -7.96 41.73 -26.44
C THR A 34 -9.23 42.24 -25.77
N ARG A 35 -9.83 43.30 -26.33
CA ARG A 35 -11.12 43.85 -25.87
C ARG A 35 -12.21 42.78 -25.92
N CYS A 36 -12.30 42.03 -27.00
CA CYS A 36 -13.24 40.91 -27.11
C CYS A 36 -12.94 39.80 -26.09
N ALA A 37 -11.67 39.47 -25.87
CA ALA A 37 -11.24 38.46 -24.90
C ALA A 37 -11.53 38.84 -23.44
N ILE A 38 -11.49 40.14 -23.12
CA ILE A 38 -11.76 40.67 -21.79
C ILE A 38 -13.27 40.85 -21.59
N MET A 39 -13.90 41.67 -22.42
CA MET A 39 -15.28 42.12 -22.20
C MET A 39 -16.31 41.01 -22.39
N ARG A 40 -15.99 39.96 -23.17
CA ARG A 40 -16.92 38.86 -23.41
C ARG A 40 -16.74 37.70 -22.42
N PRO A 41 -15.75 36.80 -22.55
CA PRO A 41 -15.66 35.64 -21.67
C PRO A 41 -15.08 35.99 -20.29
N LEU A 42 -14.09 36.88 -20.17
CA LEU A 42 -13.44 37.13 -18.88
C LEU A 42 -14.38 37.84 -17.89
N LEU A 43 -14.94 38.99 -18.26
CA LEU A 43 -15.82 39.73 -17.36
C LEU A 43 -17.09 38.94 -17.01
N LEU A 44 -17.69 38.24 -17.97
CA LEU A 44 -18.82 37.35 -17.72
C LEU A 44 -18.47 36.27 -16.69
N GLY A 45 -17.27 35.69 -16.79
CA GLY A 45 -16.75 34.73 -15.82
C GLY A 45 -16.43 35.30 -14.43
N TRP A 46 -16.41 36.63 -14.29
CA TRP A 46 -16.35 37.36 -13.03
C TRP A 46 -17.73 37.85 -12.55
N GLY A 47 -18.81 37.51 -13.25
CA GLY A 47 -20.18 37.85 -12.86
C GLY A 47 -20.74 39.12 -13.50
N TYR A 48 -20.09 39.68 -14.52
CA TYR A 48 -20.65 40.80 -15.28
C TYR A 48 -21.91 40.37 -16.06
N GLN A 49 -23.04 41.04 -15.83
CA GLN A 49 -24.36 40.69 -16.39
C GLN A 49 -24.74 41.43 -17.69
N GLY A 50 -23.77 41.99 -18.43
CA GLY A 50 -24.07 42.70 -19.68
C GLY A 50 -24.66 41.79 -20.78
N LYS A 51 -25.45 42.37 -21.70
CA LYS A 51 -26.07 41.67 -22.85
C LYS A 51 -25.07 41.27 -23.94
N ILE A 52 -24.13 40.37 -23.64
CA ILE A 52 -23.00 40.04 -24.54
C ILE A 52 -23.37 38.98 -25.63
N GLY A 53 -24.56 39.07 -26.21
CA GLY A 53 -25.08 38.11 -27.21
C GLY A 53 -24.76 38.44 -28.67
N GLY A 54 -24.51 39.72 -29.00
CA GLY A 54 -24.36 40.20 -30.37
C GLY A 54 -23.00 39.91 -31.01
N SER A 55 -22.96 39.86 -32.34
CA SER A 55 -21.70 39.73 -33.12
C SER A 55 -20.78 40.94 -32.95
N LYS A 56 -21.34 42.13 -32.73
CA LYS A 56 -20.65 43.40 -32.41
C LYS A 56 -20.89 43.83 -30.97
N ILE A 57 -19.88 44.43 -30.33
CA ILE A 57 -20.01 45.03 -28.99
C ILE A 57 -20.44 46.50 -29.18
N MET A 58 -21.53 46.91 -28.55
CA MET A 58 -22.07 48.26 -28.65
C MET A 58 -21.30 49.23 -27.74
N PRO A 59 -21.21 50.54 -28.07
CA PRO A 59 -20.49 51.52 -27.25
C PRO A 59 -20.98 51.59 -25.78
N ALA A 60 -22.28 51.47 -25.55
CA ALA A 60 -22.85 51.42 -24.20
C ALA A 60 -22.37 50.20 -23.39
N GLU A 61 -22.21 49.04 -24.05
CA GLU A 61 -21.68 47.83 -23.43
C GLU A 61 -20.19 47.97 -23.10
N VAL A 62 -19.43 48.62 -23.98
CA VAL A 62 -18.01 48.94 -23.72
C VAL A 62 -17.90 49.81 -22.47
N GLN A 63 -18.73 50.85 -22.34
CA GLN A 63 -18.68 51.73 -21.18
C GLN A 63 -19.07 51.00 -19.89
N ALA A 64 -20.17 50.24 -19.91
CA ALA A 64 -20.59 49.45 -18.75
C ALA A 64 -19.54 48.40 -18.34
N ALA A 65 -18.88 47.76 -19.31
CA ALA A 65 -17.78 46.85 -19.05
C ALA A 65 -16.58 47.57 -18.40
N LYS A 66 -16.23 48.77 -18.87
CA LYS A 66 -15.16 49.59 -18.27
C LYS A 66 -15.49 50.00 -16.83
N GLU A 67 -16.72 50.42 -16.54
CA GLU A 67 -17.13 50.72 -15.16
C GLU A 67 -17.04 49.48 -14.26
N PHE A 68 -17.44 48.30 -14.76
CA PHE A 68 -17.26 47.05 -14.03
C PHE A 68 -15.78 46.71 -13.79
N MET A 69 -14.88 46.98 -14.75
CA MET A 69 -13.43 46.77 -14.54
C MET A 69 -12.86 47.64 -13.42
N LYS A 70 -13.42 48.84 -13.17
CA LYS A 70 -12.98 49.71 -12.06
C LYS A 70 -13.35 49.15 -10.69
N THR A 71 -14.37 48.28 -10.60
CA THR A 71 -14.74 47.64 -9.32
C THR A 71 -13.87 46.41 -9.01
N GLN A 72 -13.10 45.92 -9.97
CA GLN A 72 -12.25 44.75 -9.80
C GLN A 72 -10.86 45.16 -9.31
N LYS A 73 -10.49 44.65 -8.13
CA LYS A 73 -9.14 44.79 -7.57
C LYS A 73 -8.12 44.02 -8.42
N LEU A 74 -6.83 44.39 -8.34
CA LEU A 74 -5.77 43.76 -9.13
C LEU A 74 -5.64 42.25 -8.86
N GLU A 75 -5.87 41.80 -7.64
CA GLU A 75 -5.74 40.40 -7.22
C GLU A 75 -6.68 39.49 -8.02
N LYS A 76 -7.80 40.01 -8.54
CA LYS A 76 -8.72 39.24 -9.43
C LYS A 76 -8.03 38.72 -10.68
N LEU A 77 -6.95 39.37 -11.15
CA LEU A 77 -6.20 38.92 -12.32
C LEU A 77 -5.55 37.54 -12.12
N LEU A 78 -5.32 37.11 -10.88
CA LEU A 78 -4.86 35.76 -10.55
C LEU A 78 -5.87 34.69 -11.01
N ASP A 79 -7.16 35.01 -11.02
CA ASP A 79 -8.22 34.10 -11.45
C ASP A 79 -8.69 34.32 -12.89
N ALA A 80 -8.04 35.22 -13.64
CA ALA A 80 -8.55 35.66 -14.94
C ALA A 80 -8.75 34.49 -15.93
N ARG A 81 -7.87 33.48 -15.93
CA ARG A 81 -8.02 32.32 -16.82
C ARG A 81 -9.17 31.41 -16.43
N LYS A 82 -9.35 31.14 -15.12
CA LYS A 82 -10.47 30.34 -14.61
C LYS A 82 -11.79 31.04 -14.94
N ALA A 83 -11.85 32.34 -14.73
CA ALA A 83 -12.99 33.17 -15.10
C ALA A 83 -13.24 33.14 -16.62
N GLN A 84 -12.21 33.35 -17.44
CA GLN A 84 -12.35 33.30 -18.90
C GLN A 84 -12.87 31.94 -19.39
N GLN A 85 -12.41 30.84 -18.80
CA GLN A 85 -12.87 29.49 -19.11
C GLN A 85 -14.36 29.30 -18.77
N ARG A 86 -14.79 29.71 -17.57
CA ARG A 86 -16.23 29.73 -17.21
C ARG A 86 -17.05 30.57 -18.20
N GLY A 87 -16.51 31.72 -18.62
CA GLY A 87 -17.15 32.54 -19.65
C GLY A 87 -17.24 31.86 -21.02
N PHE A 88 -16.24 31.07 -21.42
CA PHE A 88 -16.30 30.28 -22.65
C PHE A 88 -17.39 29.20 -22.60
N GLU A 89 -17.56 28.55 -21.45
CA GLU A 89 -18.59 27.54 -21.21
C GLU A 89 -19.99 28.17 -21.25
N LEU A 90 -20.19 29.29 -20.54
CA LEU A 90 -21.45 30.05 -20.56
C LEU A 90 -21.83 30.53 -21.96
N LEU A 91 -20.84 30.98 -22.75
CA LEU A 91 -21.04 31.46 -24.13
C LEU A 91 -21.01 30.35 -25.18
N LYS A 92 -20.79 29.08 -24.80
CA LYS A 92 -20.65 27.92 -25.71
C LYS A 92 -19.67 28.18 -26.87
N ARG A 93 -18.51 28.79 -26.60
CA ARG A 93 -17.55 29.20 -27.65
C ARG A 93 -16.78 28.02 -28.25
N SER A 94 -16.50 28.09 -29.56
CA SER A 94 -15.68 27.08 -30.26
C SER A 94 -14.22 27.07 -29.80
N GLN A 95 -13.53 25.93 -29.92
CA GLN A 95 -12.11 25.81 -29.55
C GLN A 95 -11.21 26.82 -30.26
N LYS A 96 -11.49 27.15 -31.52
CA LYS A 96 -10.73 28.16 -32.27
C LYS A 96 -10.83 29.54 -31.61
N SER A 97 -12.03 29.97 -31.21
CA SER A 97 -12.22 31.23 -30.49
C SER A 97 -11.59 31.20 -29.10
N GLN A 98 -11.67 30.07 -28.39
CA GLN A 98 -10.99 29.89 -27.10
C GLN A 98 -9.48 30.07 -27.24
N GLY A 99 -8.88 29.51 -28.29
CA GLY A 99 -7.45 29.66 -28.59
C GLY A 99 -7.03 31.12 -28.83
N VAL A 100 -7.78 31.85 -29.67
CA VAL A 100 -7.48 33.27 -29.98
C VAL A 100 -7.63 34.17 -28.75
N TYR A 101 -8.77 34.09 -28.06
CA TYR A 101 -9.04 34.95 -26.91
C TYR A 101 -8.18 34.57 -25.69
N GLY A 102 -7.91 33.27 -25.50
CA GLY A 102 -6.97 32.80 -24.49
C GLY A 102 -5.54 33.28 -24.75
N ALA A 103 -5.10 33.32 -26.01
CA ALA A 103 -3.79 33.86 -26.37
C ALA A 103 -3.67 35.36 -26.05
N ARG A 104 -4.71 36.15 -26.31
CA ARG A 104 -4.71 37.60 -25.99
C ARG A 104 -4.73 37.90 -24.51
N LEU A 105 -5.55 37.20 -23.73
CA LEU A 105 -5.52 37.32 -22.28
C LEU A 105 -4.13 36.91 -21.74
N ASN A 106 -3.53 35.86 -22.27
CA ASN A 106 -2.18 35.46 -21.88
C ASN A 106 -1.12 36.53 -22.22
N GLN A 107 -1.25 37.21 -23.36
CA GLN A 107 -0.33 38.29 -23.73
C GLN A 107 -0.40 39.45 -22.73
N LEU A 108 -1.62 39.86 -22.33
CA LEU A 108 -1.84 40.86 -21.28
C LEU A 108 -1.19 40.42 -19.95
N LEU A 109 -1.48 39.20 -19.49
CA LEU A 109 -0.95 38.70 -18.21
C LEU A 109 0.59 38.60 -18.21
N ILE A 110 1.19 38.16 -19.32
CA ILE A 110 2.67 38.14 -19.46
C ILE A 110 3.24 39.56 -19.40
N TRP A 111 2.57 40.52 -20.04
CA TRP A 111 3.00 41.92 -19.95
C TRP A 111 2.88 42.47 -18.53
N CYS A 112 1.80 42.17 -17.81
CA CYS A 112 1.65 42.53 -16.39
C CYS A 112 2.81 42.00 -15.56
N GLU A 113 3.19 40.73 -15.74
CA GLU A 113 4.32 40.09 -15.03
C GLU A 113 5.67 40.79 -15.24
N GLN A 114 5.83 41.56 -16.31
CA GLN A 114 7.05 42.32 -16.60
C GLN A 114 7.07 43.71 -15.93
N GLN A 115 5.96 44.14 -15.33
CA GLN A 115 5.85 45.46 -14.76
C GLN A 115 6.34 45.51 -13.31
N ALA A 116 7.01 46.59 -12.92
CA ALA A 116 7.51 46.78 -11.56
C ALA A 116 6.40 46.82 -10.50
N TRP A 117 5.20 47.27 -10.87
CA TRP A 117 4.01 47.30 -9.99
C TRP A 117 3.35 45.93 -9.81
N TRP A 118 3.73 44.92 -10.59
CA TRP A 118 3.16 43.58 -10.47
C TRP A 118 3.88 42.78 -9.38
N THR A 119 3.19 42.60 -8.26
CA THR A 119 3.74 41.94 -7.07
C THR A 119 3.77 40.41 -7.18
N PHE A 120 3.04 39.82 -8.13
CA PHE A 120 2.94 38.36 -8.32
C PHE A 120 4.00 37.84 -9.31
N LYS A 121 5.26 37.83 -8.86
CA LYS A 121 6.41 37.53 -9.72
C LYS A 121 6.34 36.14 -10.34
N ARG A 122 6.71 36.07 -11.63
CA ARG A 122 7.04 34.81 -12.30
C ARG A 122 8.39 34.32 -11.76
N LEU A 123 8.40 33.20 -11.05
CA LEU A 123 9.65 32.44 -10.89
C LEU A 123 10.08 32.01 -12.30
N HIS A 124 11.25 32.50 -12.75
CA HIS A 124 11.85 32.06 -14.01
C HIS A 124 11.81 30.53 -14.06
N PRO A 125 11.54 29.90 -15.22
CA PRO A 125 11.64 28.45 -15.32
C PRO A 125 13.02 28.07 -14.79
N ALA A 126 13.04 27.37 -13.65
CA ALA A 126 14.29 26.92 -13.05
C ALA A 126 15.10 26.25 -14.15
N VAL A 127 16.38 26.62 -14.25
CA VAL A 127 17.36 25.86 -15.03
C VAL A 127 17.09 24.39 -14.72
N ILE A 128 16.94 23.56 -15.74
CA ILE A 128 16.69 22.13 -15.50
C ILE A 128 17.92 21.62 -14.77
N THR A 129 17.78 21.38 -13.47
CA THR A 129 18.87 20.92 -12.65
C THR A 129 18.87 19.38 -12.65
N PRO A 130 20.04 18.73 -12.58
CA PRO A 130 20.14 17.27 -12.55
C PRO A 130 19.31 16.61 -11.42
N ASP A 131 19.13 17.29 -10.29
CA ASP A 131 18.30 16.84 -9.15
C ASP A 131 16.79 16.81 -9.44
N GLN A 132 16.31 17.48 -10.49
CA GLN A 132 14.93 17.37 -10.96
C GLN A 132 14.71 16.17 -11.88
N CYS A 133 15.78 15.55 -12.37
CA CYS A 133 15.72 14.44 -13.32
C CYS A 133 15.80 13.12 -12.56
N CYS A 134 14.83 12.24 -12.80
CA CYS A 134 14.89 10.88 -12.30
C CYS A 134 16.05 10.13 -12.98
N PRO A 135 16.64 9.13 -12.31
CA PRO A 135 17.57 8.21 -12.94
C PRO A 135 16.97 7.61 -14.20
N THR A 136 17.81 7.16 -15.13
CA THR A 136 17.34 6.44 -16.32
C THR A 136 16.53 5.24 -15.85
N LEU A 137 15.22 5.32 -16.08
CA LEU A 137 14.32 4.20 -15.85
C LEU A 137 14.69 3.17 -16.91
N GLY A 138 15.55 2.22 -16.53
CA GLY A 138 15.91 1.11 -17.41
C GLY A 138 14.62 0.52 -17.99
N LYS A 139 14.63 0.17 -19.28
CA LYS A 139 13.53 -0.62 -19.84
C LYS A 139 13.33 -1.75 -18.85
N THR A 140 12.12 -1.86 -18.28
CA THR A 140 11.76 -3.05 -17.52
C THR A 140 12.02 -4.17 -18.51
N LYS A 141 13.16 -4.88 -18.39
CA LYS A 141 13.33 -6.16 -19.09
C LYS A 141 12.03 -6.87 -18.74
N ALA A 142 11.24 -7.17 -19.77
CA ALA A 142 9.88 -7.68 -19.60
C ALA A 142 9.99 -8.69 -18.46
N PHE A 143 9.27 -8.44 -17.36
CA PHE A 143 9.44 -9.21 -16.12
C PHE A 143 9.31 -10.68 -16.51
N GLU A 144 10.43 -11.34 -16.77
CA GLU A 144 10.43 -12.71 -17.20
C GLU A 144 9.94 -13.40 -15.96
N LYS A 145 8.70 -13.88 -16.02
CA LYS A 145 8.07 -14.59 -14.91
C LYS A 145 8.80 -15.90 -14.76
N ARG A 146 10.00 -15.85 -14.20
CA ARG A 146 10.76 -17.02 -13.83
C ARG A 146 10.01 -17.65 -12.67
N SER A 147 9.58 -18.89 -12.85
CA SER A 147 8.88 -19.59 -11.79
C SER A 147 9.87 -19.83 -10.65
N LEU A 148 9.58 -19.26 -9.49
CA LEU A 148 10.37 -19.51 -8.28
C LEU A 148 10.13 -20.90 -7.70
N THR A 149 9.17 -21.65 -8.23
CA THR A 149 8.76 -22.97 -7.70
C THR A 149 8.68 -24.01 -8.82
N ASN A 150 8.85 -25.28 -8.48
CA ASN A 150 8.67 -26.39 -9.41
C ASN A 150 7.19 -26.75 -9.66
N ARG A 151 6.26 -25.95 -9.16
CA ARG A 151 4.82 -26.21 -9.24
C ARG A 151 4.32 -26.06 -10.68
N ARG A 152 3.47 -26.99 -11.11
CA ARG A 152 2.93 -27.04 -12.47
C ARG A 152 1.47 -26.54 -12.54
N GLY A 153 1.19 -25.75 -13.58
CA GLY A 153 -0.12 -25.20 -13.91
C GLY A 153 -0.72 -24.24 -12.87
N ARG A 154 -1.83 -23.58 -13.21
CA ARG A 154 -2.57 -22.67 -12.31
C ARG A 154 -3.66 -23.40 -11.52
N TYR A 155 -4.01 -22.95 -10.32
CA TYR A 155 -5.16 -23.50 -9.57
C TYR A 155 -6.44 -23.46 -10.41
N SER A 156 -6.64 -22.37 -11.16
CA SER A 156 -7.80 -22.17 -12.04
C SER A 156 -8.03 -23.27 -13.08
N SER A 157 -7.02 -24.10 -13.38
CA SER A 157 -7.19 -25.23 -14.30
C SER A 157 -8.03 -26.39 -13.75
N TYR A 158 -8.25 -26.45 -12.43
CA TYR A 158 -9.05 -27.51 -11.81
C TYR A 158 -9.90 -27.04 -10.62
N THR A 159 -9.97 -25.73 -10.37
CA THR A 159 -10.99 -25.15 -9.48
C THR A 159 -12.36 -25.29 -10.13
N LEU A 160 -13.37 -25.74 -9.37
CA LEU A 160 -14.77 -25.70 -9.82
C LEU A 160 -15.19 -24.24 -10.06
N GLN A 161 -15.57 -23.93 -11.29
CA GLN A 161 -16.00 -22.58 -11.69
C GLN A 161 -17.45 -22.35 -11.29
N PRO A 162 -17.89 -21.09 -11.08
CA PRO A 162 -19.28 -20.78 -10.75
C PRO A 162 -20.29 -21.37 -11.74
N GLN A 163 -19.99 -21.33 -13.05
CA GLN A 163 -20.84 -21.95 -14.08
C GLN A 163 -20.89 -23.49 -14.06
N GLU A 164 -19.95 -24.14 -13.38
CA GLU A 164 -19.90 -25.60 -13.21
C GLU A 164 -20.54 -26.04 -11.88
N THR A 165 -21.00 -25.09 -11.05
CA THR A 165 -21.65 -25.39 -9.77
C THR A 165 -23.16 -25.56 -9.99
N ASN A 166 -23.70 -26.73 -9.65
CA ASN A 166 -25.15 -26.94 -9.67
C ASN A 166 -25.84 -26.14 -8.53
N SER A 167 -27.15 -25.89 -8.67
CA SER A 167 -27.91 -25.05 -7.72
C SER A 167 -27.92 -25.59 -6.29
N ASN A 168 -27.96 -26.91 -6.12
CA ASN A 168 -27.92 -27.55 -4.80
C ASN A 168 -26.57 -27.31 -4.11
N LEU A 169 -25.46 -27.56 -4.82
CA LEU A 169 -24.12 -27.32 -4.31
C LEU A 169 -23.86 -25.83 -4.00
N GLU A 170 -24.38 -24.91 -4.81
CA GLU A 170 -24.25 -23.48 -4.52
C GLU A 170 -24.95 -23.11 -3.21
N ALA A 171 -26.13 -23.68 -2.95
CA ALA A 171 -26.84 -23.51 -1.68
C ALA A 171 -26.05 -24.11 -0.49
N GLU A 172 -25.51 -25.32 -0.65
CA GLU A 172 -24.67 -25.96 0.37
C GLU A 172 -23.39 -25.14 0.68
N LEU A 173 -22.71 -24.61 -0.35
CA LEU A 173 -21.52 -23.76 -0.18
C LEU A 173 -21.86 -22.45 0.53
N LYS A 174 -23.02 -21.86 0.24
CA LYS A 174 -23.50 -20.66 0.93
C LYS A 174 -23.79 -20.94 2.41
N GLN A 175 -24.49 -22.03 2.72
CA GLN A 175 -24.75 -22.43 4.11
C GLN A 175 -23.45 -22.72 4.86
N PHE A 176 -22.51 -23.41 4.22
CA PHE A 176 -21.20 -23.66 4.81
C PHE A 176 -20.45 -22.36 5.10
N TYR A 177 -20.50 -21.37 4.20
CA TYR A 177 -19.90 -20.06 4.43
C TYR A 177 -20.52 -19.36 5.65
N GLN A 178 -21.85 -19.30 5.70
CA GLN A 178 -22.56 -18.66 6.81
C GLN A 178 -22.29 -19.38 8.15
N PHE A 179 -22.27 -20.72 8.15
CA PHE A 179 -21.86 -21.51 9.31
C PHE A 179 -20.47 -21.11 9.83
N LEU A 180 -19.54 -20.77 8.94
CA LEU A 180 -18.20 -20.34 9.34
C LEU A 180 -18.16 -18.90 9.86
N THR A 181 -18.95 -17.99 9.30
CA THR A 181 -18.76 -16.54 9.52
C THR A 181 -19.77 -15.89 10.45
N GLU A 182 -21.02 -16.39 10.49
CA GLU A 182 -22.08 -15.76 11.28
C GLU A 182 -21.76 -15.84 12.78
N PRO A 183 -21.99 -14.80 13.59
CA PRO A 183 -21.75 -14.86 15.04
C PRO A 183 -22.59 -15.91 15.75
N GLU A 184 -23.84 -16.09 15.32
CA GLU A 184 -24.81 -17.00 15.91
C GLU A 184 -25.28 -17.99 14.83
N TRP A 185 -25.12 -19.29 15.09
CA TRP A 185 -25.57 -20.35 14.19
C TRP A 185 -26.16 -21.52 14.99
N PRO A 186 -27.40 -21.97 14.70
CA PRO A 186 -28.04 -23.05 15.44
C PRO A 186 -27.22 -24.35 15.43
N GLY A 187 -26.93 -24.89 16.62
CA GLY A 187 -26.15 -26.13 16.79
C GLY A 187 -24.65 -25.98 16.51
N ARG A 188 -24.11 -24.77 16.29
CA ARG A 188 -22.66 -24.61 16.15
C ARG A 188 -22.01 -24.49 17.53
N VAL A 189 -21.20 -25.50 17.86
CA VAL A 189 -20.42 -25.56 19.11
C VAL A 189 -19.02 -24.92 18.99
N THR A 190 -18.65 -24.44 17.79
CA THR A 190 -17.37 -23.76 17.54
C THR A 190 -17.54 -22.26 17.36
N GLU A 191 -16.50 -21.50 17.67
CA GLU A 191 -16.46 -20.08 17.37
C GLU A 191 -16.49 -19.80 15.86
N LYS A 192 -17.06 -18.64 15.49
CA LYS A 192 -16.98 -18.13 14.12
C LYS A 192 -15.52 -17.86 13.73
N ILE A 193 -15.27 -17.84 12.43
CA ILE A 193 -13.99 -17.43 11.86
C ILE A 193 -14.17 -16.22 10.96
N SER A 194 -13.08 -15.47 10.75
CA SER A 194 -13.07 -14.35 9.80
C SER A 194 -13.46 -14.77 8.38
N HIS A 195 -14.12 -13.87 7.65
CA HIS A 195 -14.48 -14.05 6.23
C HIS A 195 -13.29 -14.48 5.38
N SER A 196 -12.12 -13.87 5.56
CA SER A 196 -10.90 -14.25 4.83
C SER A 196 -10.47 -15.70 5.09
N CYS A 197 -10.68 -16.22 6.30
CA CYS A 197 -10.40 -17.62 6.63
C CYS A 197 -11.41 -18.56 5.96
N ALA A 198 -12.70 -18.19 6.00
CA ALA A 198 -13.78 -18.94 5.34
C ALA A 198 -13.60 -19.00 3.81
N ASP A 199 -13.24 -17.89 3.17
CA ASP A 199 -12.90 -17.82 1.74
C ASP A 199 -11.73 -18.76 1.39
N GLY A 200 -10.76 -18.86 2.31
CA GLY A 200 -9.67 -19.83 2.22
C GLY A 200 -10.21 -21.26 2.17
N TYR A 201 -11.06 -21.65 3.11
CA TYR A 201 -11.67 -22.99 3.12
C TYR A 201 -12.52 -23.26 1.89
N LEU A 202 -13.39 -22.33 1.48
CA LEU A 202 -14.20 -22.46 0.26
C LEU A 202 -13.33 -22.64 -0.99
N SER A 203 -12.27 -21.85 -1.11
CA SER A 203 -11.31 -22.00 -2.21
C SER A 203 -10.69 -23.39 -2.22
N GLU A 204 -10.39 -23.94 -1.04
CA GLU A 204 -9.83 -25.27 -0.96
C GLU A 204 -10.83 -26.38 -1.29
N ILE A 205 -12.09 -26.24 -0.86
CA ILE A 205 -13.19 -27.16 -1.16
C ILE A 205 -13.52 -27.15 -2.66
N ARG A 206 -13.63 -25.98 -3.30
CA ARG A 206 -13.86 -25.86 -4.75
C ARG A 206 -12.76 -26.50 -5.59
N LEU A 207 -11.52 -26.50 -5.11
CA LEU A 207 -10.40 -27.20 -5.76
C LEU A 207 -10.51 -28.72 -5.65
N ILE A 208 -11.06 -29.25 -4.56
CA ILE A 208 -11.29 -30.69 -4.40
C ILE A 208 -12.49 -31.12 -5.26
N LEU A 209 -13.60 -30.37 -5.24
CA LEU A 209 -14.77 -30.64 -6.08
C LEU A 209 -14.44 -30.54 -7.58
N GLY A 210 -13.67 -29.53 -7.98
CA GLY A 210 -13.23 -29.39 -9.36
C GLY A 210 -12.25 -30.49 -9.80
N TRP A 211 -11.54 -31.14 -8.86
CA TRP A 211 -10.79 -32.37 -9.12
C TRP A 211 -11.71 -33.57 -9.32
N PHE A 212 -12.77 -33.72 -8.52
CA PHE A 212 -13.77 -34.77 -8.73
C PHE A 212 -14.43 -34.68 -10.11
N TYR A 213 -14.85 -33.47 -10.49
CA TYR A 213 -15.48 -33.20 -11.78
C TYR A 213 -14.58 -33.53 -12.97
N ARG A 214 -13.30 -33.11 -12.93
CA ARG A 214 -12.39 -33.22 -14.08
C ARG A 214 -11.56 -34.49 -14.14
N TYR A 215 -11.29 -35.11 -12.99
CA TYR A 215 -10.32 -36.20 -12.88
C TYR A 215 -10.86 -37.47 -12.19
N GLN A 216 -12.05 -37.44 -11.59
CA GLN A 216 -12.72 -38.63 -11.01
C GLN A 216 -14.14 -38.81 -11.57
N PRO A 217 -14.28 -38.73 -12.91
CA PRO A 217 -15.48 -38.38 -13.67
C PRO A 217 -16.82 -38.36 -12.89
N VAL A 218 -16.98 -37.42 -11.96
CA VAL A 218 -18.25 -37.23 -11.24
C VAL A 218 -19.11 -36.25 -12.05
N PRO A 219 -20.32 -36.62 -12.48
CA PRO A 219 -21.24 -35.72 -13.17
C PRO A 219 -21.54 -34.47 -12.36
N GLN A 220 -21.80 -33.35 -13.05
CA GLN A 220 -22.05 -32.06 -12.41
C GLN A 220 -23.23 -32.11 -11.41
N GLU A 221 -24.25 -32.91 -11.72
CA GLU A 221 -25.47 -33.09 -10.94
C GLU A 221 -25.22 -33.85 -9.64
N GLN A 222 -24.13 -34.63 -9.57
CA GLN A 222 -23.75 -35.44 -8.42
C GLN A 222 -22.73 -34.75 -7.50
N LEU A 223 -22.27 -33.55 -7.87
CA LEU A 223 -21.38 -32.75 -7.01
C LEU A 223 -22.17 -32.21 -5.81
N SER A 224 -21.73 -32.56 -4.61
CA SER A 224 -22.25 -32.06 -3.33
C SER A 224 -21.14 -32.04 -2.27
N LEU A 225 -21.36 -31.35 -1.16
CA LEU A 225 -20.50 -31.41 0.01
C LEU A 225 -20.51 -32.82 0.65
N GLY A 226 -21.64 -33.53 0.55
CA GLY A 226 -21.77 -34.93 0.99
C GLY A 226 -20.88 -35.91 0.23
N LEU A 227 -20.43 -35.57 -0.99
CA LEU A 227 -19.42 -36.34 -1.73
C LEU A 227 -18.07 -36.35 -1.00
N LEU A 228 -17.72 -35.24 -0.33
CA LEU A 228 -16.44 -35.05 0.34
C LEU A 228 -16.46 -35.64 1.76
N ILE A 229 -17.53 -35.37 2.50
CA ILE A 229 -17.73 -35.85 3.86
C ILE A 229 -19.05 -36.63 3.91
N PRO A 230 -19.02 -37.97 3.97
CA PRO A 230 -20.24 -38.74 4.14
C PRO A 230 -20.85 -38.46 5.52
N LYS A 231 -22.17 -38.39 5.61
CA LYS A 231 -22.92 -38.21 6.87
C LYS A 231 -23.58 -39.53 7.28
N LEU A 232 -23.46 -39.87 8.56
CA LEU A 232 -24.25 -40.88 9.25
C LEU A 232 -24.84 -40.21 10.48
N THR A 233 -26.16 -40.24 10.62
CA THR A 233 -26.89 -39.55 11.68
C THR A 233 -26.91 -40.35 12.97
N ASN A 234 -27.09 -39.67 14.10
CA ASN A 234 -27.27 -40.34 15.39
C ASN A 234 -28.47 -41.29 15.37
N LYS A 235 -29.51 -41.00 14.58
CA LYS A 235 -30.67 -41.89 14.36
C LYS A 235 -30.29 -43.22 13.69
N GLU A 236 -29.43 -43.18 12.68
CA GLU A 236 -28.97 -44.39 11.98
C GLU A 236 -28.05 -45.26 12.85
N LEU A 237 -27.37 -44.63 13.81
CA LEU A 237 -26.46 -45.27 14.75
C LEU A 237 -27.14 -45.71 16.06
N ALA A 238 -28.33 -45.16 16.36
CA ALA A 238 -29.09 -45.47 17.55
C ALA A 238 -29.42 -46.96 17.64
N ASN A 239 -29.38 -47.52 18.85
CA ASN A 239 -29.71 -48.92 19.15
C ASN A 239 -28.83 -49.99 18.47
N ARG A 240 -27.70 -49.60 17.84
CA ARG A 240 -26.72 -50.53 17.28
C ARG A 240 -25.58 -50.80 18.27
N SER A 241 -25.10 -52.04 18.27
CA SER A 241 -23.87 -52.41 18.99
C SER A 241 -22.65 -51.71 18.39
N ASP A 242 -21.56 -51.58 19.16
CA ASP A 242 -20.32 -50.96 18.68
C ASP A 242 -19.73 -51.70 17.47
N LYS A 243 -19.96 -53.01 17.38
CA LYS A 243 -19.51 -53.82 16.24
C LYS A 243 -20.28 -53.46 14.96
N GLU A 244 -21.59 -53.25 15.06
CA GLU A 244 -22.44 -52.84 13.94
C GLU A 244 -22.15 -51.39 13.51
N LYS A 245 -21.98 -50.48 14.48
CA LYS A 245 -21.55 -49.10 14.22
C LYS A 245 -20.22 -49.10 13.45
N LYS A 246 -19.22 -49.86 13.90
CA LYS A 246 -17.94 -50.02 13.18
C LYS A 246 -18.13 -50.59 11.77
N GLY A 247 -19.03 -51.56 11.61
CA GLY A 247 -19.40 -52.13 10.32
C GLY A 247 -19.95 -51.09 9.34
N LEU A 248 -20.82 -50.20 9.80
CA LEU A 248 -21.39 -49.11 9.01
C LEU A 248 -20.35 -48.05 8.64
N TRP A 249 -19.47 -47.67 9.57
CA TRP A 249 -18.46 -46.65 9.31
C TRP A 249 -17.36 -47.11 8.35
N LYS A 250 -17.02 -48.40 8.34
CA LYS A 250 -15.88 -48.94 7.59
C LYS A 250 -15.94 -48.64 6.08
N PRO A 251 -17.05 -48.84 5.35
CA PRO A 251 -17.17 -48.43 3.96
C PRO A 251 -16.97 -46.92 3.72
N HIS A 252 -17.51 -46.08 4.60
CA HIS A 252 -17.37 -44.62 4.48
C HIS A 252 -15.93 -44.15 4.71
N GLN A 253 -15.25 -44.72 5.72
CA GLN A 253 -13.83 -44.46 5.97
C GLN A 253 -12.97 -44.92 4.79
N LEU A 254 -13.20 -46.12 4.27
CA LEU A 254 -12.45 -46.64 3.12
C LEU A 254 -12.65 -45.77 1.88
N LYS A 255 -13.88 -45.31 1.62
CA LYS A 255 -14.18 -44.39 0.51
C LYS A 255 -13.43 -43.07 0.66
N LEU A 256 -13.46 -42.48 1.86
CA LEU A 256 -12.75 -41.25 2.20
C LEU A 256 -11.24 -41.39 2.00
N GLU A 257 -10.63 -42.40 2.60
CA GLU A 257 -9.20 -42.68 2.49
C GLU A 257 -8.76 -42.90 1.03
N THR A 258 -9.57 -43.65 0.27
CA THR A 258 -9.28 -43.97 -1.13
C THR A 258 -9.19 -42.71 -1.98
N TRP A 259 -10.21 -41.85 -1.94
CA TRP A 259 -10.17 -40.64 -2.76
C TRP A 259 -9.14 -39.63 -2.23
N LEU A 260 -8.96 -39.53 -0.90
CA LEU A 260 -7.97 -38.63 -0.31
C LEU A 260 -6.55 -39.01 -0.76
N CYS A 261 -6.21 -40.31 -0.73
CA CYS A 261 -4.95 -40.81 -1.26
C CYS A 261 -4.77 -40.45 -2.75
N LYS A 262 -5.80 -40.67 -3.58
CA LYS A 262 -5.77 -40.30 -5.00
C LYS A 262 -5.57 -38.80 -5.21
N HIS A 263 -6.27 -37.96 -4.44
CA HIS A 263 -6.16 -36.50 -4.54
C HIS A 263 -4.76 -36.01 -4.13
N LEU A 264 -4.22 -36.51 -3.01
CA LEU A 264 -2.87 -36.15 -2.57
C LEU A 264 -1.80 -36.62 -3.57
N LYS A 265 -1.99 -37.80 -4.18
CA LYS A 265 -1.14 -38.30 -5.27
C LYS A 265 -1.21 -37.37 -6.49
N PHE A 266 -2.41 -36.95 -6.89
CA PHE A 266 -2.63 -35.97 -7.96
C PHE A 266 -1.90 -34.64 -7.68
N LEU A 267 -2.01 -34.10 -6.45
CA LEU A 267 -1.30 -32.87 -6.09
C LEU A 267 0.22 -33.02 -6.23
N ARG A 268 0.78 -34.16 -5.83
CA ARG A 268 2.22 -34.39 -5.92
C ARG A 268 2.68 -34.59 -7.37
N GLU A 269 2.06 -35.52 -8.09
CA GLU A 269 2.57 -36.06 -9.35
C GLU A 269 2.11 -35.22 -10.56
N VAL A 270 0.85 -34.78 -10.56
CA VAL A 270 0.30 -33.98 -11.68
C VAL A 270 0.56 -32.50 -11.45
N ARG A 271 0.37 -32.00 -10.22
CA ARG A 271 0.51 -30.56 -9.91
C ARG A 271 1.92 -30.16 -9.46
N GLY A 272 2.81 -31.10 -9.21
CA GLY A 272 4.16 -30.81 -8.68
C GLY A 272 4.13 -30.15 -7.30
N SER A 273 3.03 -30.29 -6.55
CA SER A 273 2.85 -29.64 -5.25
C SER A 273 3.42 -30.52 -4.14
N GLN A 274 4.70 -30.32 -3.83
CA GLN A 274 5.40 -31.07 -2.78
C GLN A 274 5.28 -30.46 -1.38
N SER A 275 4.61 -29.31 -1.25
CA SER A 275 4.50 -28.59 0.01
C SER A 275 3.56 -29.31 1.01
N PRO A 276 4.03 -29.67 2.21
CA PRO A 276 3.16 -30.25 3.24
C PRO A 276 2.12 -29.22 3.73
N ARG A 277 2.37 -27.91 3.57
CA ARG A 277 1.38 -26.87 3.85
C ARG A 277 0.19 -26.91 2.91
N THR A 278 0.39 -27.29 1.64
CA THR A 278 -0.71 -27.44 0.68
C THR A 278 -1.57 -28.65 1.03
N LYS A 279 -0.97 -29.74 1.50
CA LYS A 279 -1.71 -30.88 2.05
C LYS A 279 -2.50 -30.47 3.30
N LEU A 280 -1.84 -29.78 4.23
CA LEU A 280 -2.46 -29.31 5.47
C LEU A 280 -3.65 -28.36 5.23
N SER A 281 -3.57 -27.43 4.27
CA SER A 281 -4.68 -26.51 3.99
C SER A 281 -5.93 -27.24 3.49
N ARG A 282 -5.78 -28.24 2.60
CA ARG A 282 -6.88 -29.10 2.13
C ARG A 282 -7.53 -29.85 3.29
N LEU A 283 -6.69 -30.48 4.11
CA LEU A 283 -7.14 -31.27 5.25
C LEU A 283 -7.86 -30.41 6.29
N THR A 284 -7.35 -29.21 6.56
CA THR A 284 -8.00 -28.27 7.49
C THR A 284 -9.35 -27.80 6.95
N ALA A 285 -9.46 -27.52 5.65
CA ALA A 285 -10.74 -27.19 5.02
C ALA A 285 -11.74 -28.35 5.08
N LEU A 286 -11.28 -29.60 4.89
CA LEU A 286 -12.10 -30.79 5.05
C LEU A 286 -12.54 -31.01 6.51
N SER A 287 -11.68 -30.74 7.49
CA SER A 287 -12.07 -30.77 8.90
C SER A 287 -13.13 -29.71 9.21
N ALA A 288 -12.99 -28.49 8.68
CA ALA A 288 -14.00 -27.44 8.83
C ALA A 288 -15.33 -27.83 8.16
N LEU A 289 -15.26 -28.43 6.97
CA LEU A 289 -16.44 -28.94 6.27
C LEU A 289 -17.12 -30.06 7.07
N GLY A 290 -16.34 -30.99 7.63
CA GLY A 290 -16.95 -32.06 8.43
C GLY A 290 -17.58 -31.56 9.73
N LYS A 291 -17.02 -30.50 10.34
CA LYS A 291 -17.69 -29.81 11.46
C LYS A 291 -19.03 -29.22 11.04
N PHE A 292 -19.12 -28.61 9.86
CA PHE A 292 -20.39 -28.16 9.30
C PHE A 292 -21.36 -29.33 9.09
N VAL A 293 -20.95 -30.41 8.43
CA VAL A 293 -21.84 -31.55 8.13
C VAL A 293 -22.42 -32.20 9.39
N TYR A 294 -21.64 -32.23 10.47
CA TYR A 294 -21.99 -32.88 11.74
C TYR A 294 -22.41 -31.92 12.86
N HIS A 295 -22.59 -30.62 12.59
CA HIS A 295 -22.87 -29.65 13.65
C HIS A 295 -24.15 -29.97 14.45
N THR A 296 -25.12 -30.66 13.83
CA THR A 296 -26.38 -31.08 14.49
C THR A 296 -26.26 -32.35 15.32
N GLU A 297 -25.15 -33.07 15.21
CA GLU A 297 -24.97 -34.39 15.84
C GLU A 297 -24.03 -34.35 17.06
N VAL A 298 -23.56 -33.16 17.43
CA VAL A 298 -22.58 -32.92 18.51
C VAL A 298 -23.12 -31.91 19.52
N GLU A 299 -22.70 -32.03 20.77
CA GLU A 299 -23.03 -31.11 21.87
C GLU A 299 -21.82 -30.27 22.28
N GLU A 300 -20.62 -30.85 22.19
CA GLU A 300 -19.36 -30.20 22.52
C GLU A 300 -18.34 -30.26 21.37
N VAL A 301 -17.31 -29.42 21.46
CA VAL A 301 -16.20 -29.43 20.48
C VAL A 301 -15.43 -30.75 20.51
N SER A 302 -15.38 -31.42 21.67
CA SER A 302 -14.74 -32.71 21.90
C SER A 302 -15.31 -33.80 21.00
N ASP A 303 -16.63 -33.82 20.83
CA ASP A 303 -17.39 -34.89 20.17
C ASP A 303 -16.99 -35.09 18.71
N TYR A 304 -16.50 -34.04 18.04
CA TYR A 304 -15.97 -34.14 16.69
C TYR A 304 -14.82 -35.14 16.57
N ALA A 305 -14.06 -35.39 17.65
CA ALA A 305 -12.96 -36.35 17.66
C ALA A 305 -13.44 -37.80 17.63
N ASP A 306 -14.68 -38.05 18.06
CA ASP A 306 -15.29 -39.39 18.10
C ASP A 306 -15.94 -39.79 16.77
N ILE A 307 -16.20 -38.81 15.90
CA ILE A 307 -16.74 -39.04 14.56
C ILE A 307 -15.68 -39.75 13.69
N PRO A 308 -15.90 -41.02 13.25
CA PRO A 308 -14.85 -41.83 12.64
C PRO A 308 -14.22 -41.25 11.36
N VAL A 309 -14.98 -40.51 10.56
CA VAL A 309 -14.47 -39.83 9.36
C VAL A 309 -13.62 -38.60 9.70
N LEU A 310 -13.98 -37.83 10.73
CA LEU A 310 -13.19 -36.70 11.20
C LEU A 310 -11.91 -37.17 11.89
N LYS A 311 -11.98 -38.28 12.65
CA LYS A 311 -10.81 -38.93 13.24
C LYS A 311 -9.80 -39.32 12.17
N GLU A 312 -10.26 -39.85 11.03
CA GLU A 312 -9.37 -40.20 9.92
C GLU A 312 -8.72 -38.98 9.29
N ILE A 313 -9.49 -37.92 8.99
CA ILE A 313 -8.94 -36.63 8.53
C ILE A 313 -7.93 -36.08 9.56
N GLY A 314 -8.21 -36.24 10.85
CA GLY A 314 -7.34 -35.88 11.96
C GLY A 314 -5.98 -36.57 11.89
N LYS A 315 -5.93 -37.88 11.60
CA LYS A 315 -4.67 -38.62 11.42
C LYS A 315 -3.83 -38.06 10.28
N TYR A 316 -4.44 -37.80 9.12
CA TYR A 316 -3.73 -37.19 7.97
C TYR A 316 -3.26 -35.77 8.28
N THR A 317 -4.07 -35.00 9.02
CA THR A 317 -3.76 -33.64 9.45
C THR A 317 -2.57 -33.63 10.39
N TYR A 318 -2.53 -34.54 11.37
CA TYR A 318 -1.41 -34.71 12.29
C TYR A 318 -0.11 -35.00 11.54
N LYS A 319 -0.10 -36.00 10.66
CA LYS A 319 1.07 -36.33 9.82
C LYS A 319 1.53 -35.12 8.98
N ALA A 320 0.59 -34.39 8.37
CA ALA A 320 0.94 -33.18 7.62
C ALA A 320 1.54 -32.07 8.50
N ARG A 321 1.09 -31.92 9.75
CA ARG A 321 1.67 -30.97 10.71
C ARG A 321 3.09 -31.36 11.11
N GLU A 322 3.37 -32.65 11.32
CA GLU A 322 4.73 -33.15 11.57
C GLU A 322 5.67 -32.89 10.39
N GLU A 323 5.21 -33.17 9.16
CA GLU A 323 5.95 -32.84 7.94
C GLU A 323 6.25 -31.33 7.85
N VAL A 324 5.26 -30.47 8.14
CA VAL A 324 5.45 -29.00 8.19
C VAL A 324 6.47 -28.61 9.26
N ALA A 325 6.39 -29.18 10.47
CA ALA A 325 7.33 -28.89 11.55
C ALA A 325 8.76 -29.32 11.19
N SER A 326 8.91 -30.49 10.54
CA SER A 326 10.19 -30.96 10.01
C SER A 326 10.76 -30.00 8.96
N TRP A 327 9.96 -29.59 7.97
CA TRP A 327 10.37 -28.62 6.95
C TRP A 327 10.80 -27.27 7.55
N GLN A 328 10.10 -26.80 8.58
CA GLN A 328 10.47 -25.57 9.30
C GLN A 328 11.83 -25.70 9.98
N ARG A 329 12.08 -26.80 10.70
CA ARG A 329 13.38 -27.06 11.36
C ARG A 329 14.52 -27.12 10.36
N GLN A 330 14.29 -27.77 9.22
CA GLN A 330 15.28 -27.90 8.13
C GLN A 330 15.38 -26.65 7.23
N LYS A 331 14.60 -25.60 7.51
CA LYS A 331 14.48 -24.39 6.66
C LYS A 331 14.27 -24.75 5.17
N ARG A 332 13.42 -25.74 4.90
CA ARG A 332 13.07 -26.17 3.53
C ARG A 332 11.99 -25.27 2.96
N TYR A 333 12.24 -24.70 1.79
CA TYR A 333 11.32 -23.79 1.11
C TYR A 333 10.91 -24.34 -0.26
N VAL A 334 9.66 -24.07 -0.66
CA VAL A 334 9.16 -24.41 -2.01
C VAL A 334 9.71 -23.44 -3.06
N ALA A 335 9.88 -22.18 -2.66
CA ALA A 335 10.43 -21.14 -3.53
C ALA A 335 11.95 -21.12 -3.43
N ASN A 336 12.62 -20.92 -4.57
CA ASN A 336 14.06 -20.69 -4.62
C ASN A 336 14.41 -19.43 -3.79
N GLN A 337 15.12 -19.62 -2.66
CA GLN A 337 15.43 -18.52 -1.75
C GLN A 337 16.56 -17.65 -2.25
N THR A 338 17.52 -18.18 -3.00
CA THR A 338 18.66 -17.44 -3.56
C THR A 338 18.19 -16.34 -4.52
N GLU A 339 17.11 -16.59 -5.24
CA GLU A 339 16.45 -15.63 -6.15
C GLU A 339 15.59 -14.59 -5.40
N LYS A 340 15.24 -14.85 -4.13
CA LYS A 340 14.40 -13.96 -3.31
C LYS A 340 15.17 -13.10 -2.33
N TRP A 341 16.28 -13.61 -1.82
CA TRP A 341 17.06 -12.96 -0.77
C TRP A 341 17.99 -11.90 -1.38
N PRO A 342 18.07 -10.68 -0.81
CA PRO A 342 19.01 -9.68 -1.29
C PRO A 342 20.45 -10.13 -1.06
N ASP A 343 21.33 -9.88 -2.03
CA ASP A 343 22.76 -10.09 -1.87
C ASP A 343 23.33 -8.90 -1.08
N ALA A 344 23.73 -9.13 0.17
CA ALA A 344 24.32 -8.07 0.98
C ALA A 344 25.67 -7.65 0.38
N VAL A 345 25.90 -6.34 0.30
CA VAL A 345 27.23 -5.81 -0.01
C VAL A 345 28.15 -6.08 1.17
N GLU A 346 29.40 -6.45 0.92
CA GLU A 346 30.40 -6.69 1.96
C GLU A 346 30.47 -5.51 2.95
N GLY A 347 30.50 -5.82 4.25
CA GLY A 347 30.48 -4.83 5.33
C GLY A 347 29.13 -4.16 5.60
N LYS A 348 28.06 -4.46 4.85
CA LYS A 348 26.72 -3.91 5.06
C LYS A 348 25.70 -4.99 5.43
N THR A 349 24.69 -4.59 6.19
CA THR A 349 23.54 -5.47 6.46
C THR A 349 22.66 -5.60 5.21
N VAL A 350 21.85 -6.65 5.17
CA VAL A 350 20.84 -6.86 4.12
C VAL A 350 19.84 -5.70 4.07
N LEU A 351 19.43 -5.17 5.23
CA LEU A 351 18.50 -4.05 5.33
C LEU A 351 19.11 -2.76 4.75
N THR A 352 20.37 -2.47 5.08
CA THR A 352 21.09 -1.32 4.51
C THR A 352 21.19 -1.45 3.00
N THR A 353 21.52 -2.65 2.50
CA THR A 353 21.62 -2.92 1.07
C THR A 353 20.29 -2.68 0.36
N VAL A 354 19.17 -3.15 0.92
CA VAL A 354 17.83 -2.89 0.37
C VAL A 354 17.49 -1.40 0.36
N ARG A 355 17.85 -0.66 1.42
CA ARG A 355 17.61 0.80 1.47
C ARG A 355 18.38 1.53 0.38
N GLU A 356 19.64 1.16 0.15
CA GLU A 356 20.51 1.81 -0.83
C GLU A 356 20.20 1.40 -2.28
N GLN A 357 19.97 0.11 -2.54
CA GLN A 357 19.80 -0.41 -3.90
C GLN A 357 18.36 -0.36 -4.41
N ILE A 358 17.37 -0.23 -3.51
CA ILE A 358 15.95 -0.26 -3.88
C ILE A 358 15.23 1.00 -3.44
N LEU A 359 15.20 1.28 -2.13
CA LEU A 359 14.39 2.38 -1.58
C LEU A 359 14.85 3.75 -2.10
N GLU A 360 16.16 4.03 -2.04
CA GLU A 360 16.71 5.31 -2.50
C GLU A 360 16.53 5.52 -4.01
N PRO A 361 16.82 4.55 -4.90
CA PRO A 361 16.48 4.67 -6.31
C PRO A 361 14.98 4.94 -6.54
N LEU A 362 14.07 4.25 -5.83
CA LEU A 362 12.63 4.51 -5.95
C LEU A 362 12.25 5.93 -5.50
N ARG A 363 12.92 6.48 -4.48
CA ARG A 363 12.75 7.87 -4.08
C ARG A 363 13.16 8.83 -5.20
N GLN A 364 14.31 8.58 -5.83
CA GLN A 364 14.79 9.37 -6.97
C GLN A 364 13.90 9.21 -8.20
N GLU A 365 13.24 8.05 -8.37
CA GLU A 365 12.19 7.87 -9.37
C GLU A 365 10.96 8.73 -9.12
N CYS A 366 10.79 9.37 -7.96
CA CYS A 366 9.71 10.32 -7.72
C CYS A 366 10.01 11.74 -8.21
N ARG A 367 11.14 11.97 -8.88
CA ARG A 367 11.47 13.27 -9.51
C ARG A 367 10.57 13.57 -10.71
N CYS A 368 10.36 14.86 -10.98
CA CYS A 368 9.33 15.34 -11.92
C CYS A 368 9.69 15.23 -13.40
N ARG A 369 10.96 14.97 -13.72
CA ARG A 369 11.47 14.84 -15.09
C ARG A 369 12.11 13.48 -15.32
N TYR A 370 12.09 13.02 -16.56
CA TYR A 370 12.90 11.89 -17.01
C TYR A 370 14.38 12.29 -17.03
N GLY A 371 15.28 11.29 -17.14
CA GLY A 371 16.73 11.53 -17.26
C GLY A 371 17.14 12.43 -18.44
N ASN A 372 16.28 12.56 -19.47
CA ASN A 372 16.48 13.48 -20.59
C ASN A 372 15.92 14.89 -20.35
N GLY A 373 15.55 15.24 -19.12
CA GLY A 373 14.98 16.53 -18.74
C GLY A 373 13.51 16.76 -19.12
N LYS A 374 12.88 15.86 -19.91
CA LYS A 374 11.47 15.98 -20.27
C LYS A 374 10.56 15.75 -19.06
N PRO A 375 9.42 16.46 -18.95
CA PRO A 375 8.46 16.21 -17.89
C PRO A 375 7.94 14.78 -17.90
N ARG A 376 7.69 14.21 -16.72
CA ARG A 376 7.03 12.90 -16.61
C ARG A 376 5.52 13.03 -16.72
N GLY A 377 4.89 11.95 -17.17
CA GLY A 377 3.44 11.81 -17.09
C GLY A 377 2.99 11.81 -15.63
N ASP A 378 1.86 12.46 -15.38
CA ASP A 378 1.20 12.59 -14.08
C ASP A 378 0.93 11.24 -13.40
N SER A 379 0.31 10.29 -14.10
CA SER A 379 0.01 8.95 -13.61
C SER A 379 1.27 8.11 -13.35
N ALA A 380 2.32 8.32 -14.16
CA ALA A 380 3.61 7.65 -13.95
C ALA A 380 4.33 8.16 -12.70
N LEU A 381 4.22 9.47 -12.43
CA LEU A 381 4.76 10.11 -11.24
C LEU A 381 4.00 9.65 -9.99
N ALA A 382 2.66 9.65 -10.03
CA ALA A 382 1.81 9.09 -8.97
C ALA A 382 2.15 7.63 -8.65
N THR A 383 2.40 6.82 -9.68
CA THR A 383 2.82 5.40 -9.52
C THR A 383 4.19 5.31 -8.83
N SER A 384 5.10 6.24 -9.11
CA SER A 384 6.43 6.28 -8.49
C SER A 384 6.32 6.60 -7.01
N PHE A 385 5.52 7.62 -6.65
CA PHE A 385 5.19 7.93 -5.26
C PHE A 385 4.56 6.73 -4.54
N GLN A 386 3.57 6.08 -5.15
CA GLN A 386 2.91 4.91 -4.57
C GLN A 386 3.89 3.77 -4.27
N ARG A 387 4.80 3.46 -5.21
CA ARG A 387 5.84 2.43 -5.03
C ARG A 387 6.81 2.80 -3.92
N TYR A 388 7.31 4.03 -3.94
CA TYR A 388 8.23 4.52 -2.94
C TYR A 388 7.61 4.45 -1.53
N LEU A 389 6.36 4.91 -1.38
CA LEU A 389 5.66 4.85 -0.10
C LEU A 389 5.41 3.42 0.38
N ALA A 390 5.01 2.50 -0.50
CA ALA A 390 4.88 1.09 -0.13
C ALA A 390 6.22 0.50 0.36
N TRP A 391 7.33 0.89 -0.26
CA TRP A 391 8.66 0.48 0.17
C TRP A 391 9.12 1.16 1.45
N SER A 392 8.86 2.45 1.66
CA SER A 392 9.24 3.15 2.88
C SER A 392 8.55 2.57 4.10
N LEU A 393 7.25 2.22 4.00
CA LEU A 393 6.50 1.53 5.06
C LEU A 393 7.10 0.16 5.43
N LEU A 394 7.80 -0.50 4.50
CA LEU A 394 8.42 -1.82 4.71
C LEU A 394 9.91 -1.75 5.10
N ALA A 395 10.62 -0.70 4.70
CA ALA A 395 12.08 -0.61 4.82
C ALA A 395 12.54 0.46 5.83
N ASP A 396 11.81 1.56 6.01
CA ASP A 396 12.12 2.58 7.03
C ASP A 396 11.43 2.29 8.37
N MET A 397 10.43 1.41 8.39
CA MET A 397 9.77 0.92 9.61
C MET A 397 9.79 -0.62 9.66
N PRO A 398 9.72 -1.22 10.86
CA PRO A 398 9.59 -2.67 11.02
C PRO A 398 8.47 -3.22 10.14
N ALA A 399 8.80 -4.07 9.18
CA ALA A 399 7.85 -4.52 8.17
C ALA A 399 6.68 -5.26 8.82
N ARG A 400 5.46 -4.77 8.60
CA ARG A 400 4.21 -5.40 9.04
C ARG A 400 3.63 -6.32 7.97
N ARG A 401 2.49 -6.98 8.21
CA ARG A 401 1.90 -7.82 7.16
C ARG A 401 1.32 -6.94 6.07
N GLN A 402 1.39 -7.39 4.82
CA GLN A 402 0.88 -6.60 3.68
C GLN A 402 -0.62 -6.29 3.76
N GLU A 403 -1.38 -7.06 4.54
CA GLU A 403 -2.80 -6.82 4.76
C GLU A 403 -3.07 -5.49 5.46
N GLU A 404 -2.30 -5.20 6.50
CA GLU A 404 -2.42 -3.97 7.27
C GLU A 404 -2.17 -2.73 6.41
N TYR A 405 -1.27 -2.84 5.42
CA TYR A 405 -1.03 -1.76 4.45
C TYR A 405 -2.07 -1.71 3.33
N ARG A 406 -2.62 -2.85 2.89
CA ARG A 406 -3.62 -2.87 1.81
C ARG A 406 -4.99 -2.37 2.28
N SER A 407 -5.34 -2.63 3.54
CA SER A 407 -6.57 -2.13 4.16
C SER A 407 -6.41 -0.74 4.78
N LEU A 408 -5.22 -0.12 4.65
CA LEU A 408 -4.93 1.18 5.21
C LEU A 408 -5.79 2.27 4.55
N LYS A 409 -6.58 2.96 5.34
CA LYS A 409 -7.48 4.03 4.94
C LYS A 409 -6.88 5.41 5.22
N ILE A 410 -7.43 6.40 4.54
CA ILE A 410 -7.17 7.83 4.73
C ILE A 410 -8.51 8.56 4.77
N SER A 411 -8.58 9.67 5.50
CA SER A 411 -9.76 10.52 5.47
C SER A 411 -9.79 11.31 4.16
N LEU A 412 -10.97 11.42 3.56
CA LEU A 412 -11.21 12.25 2.37
C LEU A 412 -12.00 13.52 2.73
N SER A 413 -12.40 13.66 4.00
CA SER A 413 -13.07 14.85 4.55
C SER A 413 -12.33 15.38 5.78
N CYS A 414 -12.63 16.62 6.13
CA CYS A 414 -12.16 17.29 7.35
C CYS A 414 -13.36 17.72 8.21
N PRO A 415 -13.19 17.86 9.54
CA PRO A 415 -14.21 18.47 10.37
C PRO A 415 -14.48 19.92 9.92
N ILE A 416 -15.71 20.39 10.11
CA ILE A 416 -16.13 21.75 9.75
C ILE A 416 -15.33 22.77 10.56
N GLU A 417 -15.19 22.51 11.87
CA GLU A 417 -14.37 23.33 12.76
C GLU A 417 -12.93 22.82 12.81
N ARG A 418 -11.97 23.73 12.66
CA ARG A 418 -10.55 23.42 12.79
C ARG A 418 -10.25 23.09 14.26
N PRO A 419 -9.61 21.94 14.57
CA PRO A 419 -9.18 21.64 15.92
C PRO A 419 -8.19 22.69 16.46
N LYS A 420 -8.28 23.01 17.76
CA LYS A 420 -7.47 24.07 18.39
C LYS A 420 -5.97 23.81 18.32
N GLU A 421 -5.60 22.53 18.27
CA GLU A 421 -4.22 22.06 18.24
C GLU A 421 -3.57 22.19 16.86
N VAL A 422 -4.38 22.43 15.81
CA VAL A 422 -3.90 22.59 14.43
C VAL A 422 -3.54 24.05 14.19
N PRO A 423 -2.28 24.37 13.84
CA PRO A 423 -1.88 25.73 13.49
C PRO A 423 -2.71 26.29 12.33
N LEU A 424 -2.87 27.63 12.27
CA LEU A 424 -3.66 28.31 11.22
C LEU A 424 -3.30 27.88 9.80
N ASN A 425 -2.00 27.68 9.54
CA ASN A 425 -1.44 27.23 8.26
C ASN A 425 -0.96 25.77 8.30
N GLY A 426 -1.33 25.02 9.33
CA GLY A 426 -0.93 23.64 9.52
C GLY A 426 -1.73 22.71 8.62
N LEU A 427 -1.04 21.79 7.93
CA LEU A 427 -1.70 20.70 7.24
C LEU A 427 -2.31 19.73 8.26
N TYR A 428 -3.61 19.47 8.14
CA TYR A 428 -4.34 18.51 8.96
C TYR A 428 -4.97 17.43 8.08
N HIS A 429 -4.79 16.17 8.49
CA HIS A 429 -5.40 15.01 7.85
C HIS A 429 -6.02 14.17 8.96
N PRO A 430 -7.32 14.30 9.24
CA PRO A 430 -7.92 13.79 10.48
C PRO A 430 -7.95 12.27 10.53
N LEU A 431 -7.95 11.76 11.76
CA LEU A 431 -8.53 10.46 12.07
C LEU A 431 -10.04 10.66 12.28
N PRO A 432 -10.92 9.92 11.60
CA PRO A 432 -12.35 10.03 11.85
C PRO A 432 -12.70 9.73 13.33
N PRO A 433 -13.72 10.38 13.91
CA PRO A 433 -14.18 10.08 15.26
C PRO A 433 -14.51 8.60 15.42
N GLU A 434 -14.24 7.99 16.58
CA GLU A 434 -14.43 6.55 16.79
C GLU A 434 -15.84 6.06 16.43
N ARG A 435 -16.88 6.86 16.69
CA ARG A 435 -18.28 6.51 16.33
C ARG A 435 -18.51 6.38 14.81
N LYS A 436 -17.63 6.97 14.00
CA LYS A 436 -17.60 6.92 12.53
C LYS A 436 -16.52 5.96 12.03
N ARG A 437 -16.00 5.06 12.85
CA ARG A 437 -15.04 4.05 12.38
C ARG A 437 -15.75 2.72 12.25
N GLU A 438 -15.22 1.86 11.39
CA GLU A 438 -15.75 0.50 11.23
C GLU A 438 -15.56 -0.28 12.51
N ARG A 439 -16.54 -1.14 12.83
CA ARG A 439 -16.57 -1.90 14.08
C ARG A 439 -16.95 -3.35 13.83
N LEU A 440 -16.34 -4.23 14.62
CA LEU A 440 -16.79 -5.59 14.77
C LEU A 440 -18.14 -5.64 15.50
N TYR A 441 -18.76 -6.82 15.49
CA TYR A 441 -20.03 -7.07 16.18
C TYR A 441 -19.97 -6.77 17.70
N ASP A 442 -18.80 -6.94 18.32
CA ASP A 442 -18.58 -6.62 19.75
C ASP A 442 -18.34 -5.12 20.02
N GLY A 443 -18.38 -4.28 18.97
CA GLY A 443 -18.17 -2.84 19.04
C GLY A 443 -16.70 -2.40 19.01
N THR A 444 -15.73 -3.30 18.98
CA THR A 444 -14.31 -2.96 18.81
C THR A 444 -14.04 -2.42 17.41
N LEU A 445 -13.03 -1.56 17.25
CA LEU A 445 -12.68 -0.96 15.96
C LEU A 445 -12.11 -2.00 14.99
N ASP A 446 -12.49 -1.93 13.71
CA ASP A 446 -12.11 -2.86 12.65
C ASP A 446 -11.56 -2.13 11.41
N ASP A 447 -10.65 -1.16 11.62
CA ASP A 447 -10.03 -0.46 10.51
C ASP A 447 -8.61 0.07 10.80
N ASN A 448 -7.84 0.25 9.72
CA ASN A 448 -6.49 0.80 9.78
C ASN A 448 -6.47 2.18 9.12
N TYR A 449 -5.83 3.18 9.72
CA TYR A 449 -5.78 4.56 9.20
C TYR A 449 -4.38 5.16 9.16
N LEU A 450 -4.11 5.97 8.14
CA LEU A 450 -2.99 6.90 8.10
C LEU A 450 -3.53 8.32 8.27
N TYR A 451 -3.08 9.05 9.29
CA TYR A 451 -3.56 10.40 9.58
C TYR A 451 -2.42 11.33 10.03
N LYS A 452 -2.64 12.64 10.01
CA LYS A 452 -1.69 13.67 10.45
C LYS A 452 -2.26 14.47 11.62
N THR A 453 -1.52 14.52 12.73
CA THR A 453 -1.90 15.24 13.96
C THR A 453 -0.76 16.08 14.51
N TYR A 454 -1.09 17.09 15.32
CA TYR A 454 -0.12 17.93 16.07
C TYR A 454 0.01 17.48 17.53
N VAL A 455 -0.88 16.61 18.01
CA VAL A 455 -0.80 16.03 19.35
C VAL A 455 -0.99 14.53 19.23
N HIS A 456 -0.07 13.77 19.82
CA HIS A 456 -0.15 12.31 19.86
C HIS A 456 0.40 11.80 21.18
N LYS A 457 -0.40 11.00 21.91
CA LYS A 457 -0.04 10.44 23.23
C LYS A 457 0.47 11.50 24.21
N GLY A 458 -0.25 12.63 24.31
CA GLY A 458 0.09 13.76 25.19
C GLY A 458 1.29 14.61 24.73
N LYS A 459 2.00 14.22 23.66
CA LYS A 459 3.13 14.98 23.12
C LYS A 459 2.67 15.90 21.98
N SER A 460 3.05 17.17 22.06
CA SER A 460 2.84 18.16 20.99
C SER A 460 3.97 18.14 19.97
N TYR A 461 3.63 18.32 18.70
CA TYR A 461 4.53 18.30 17.55
C TYR A 461 4.33 19.57 16.71
N LYS A 462 5.29 20.50 16.77
CA LYS A 462 5.22 21.80 16.09
C LYS A 462 4.87 21.72 14.60
N ASN A 463 5.43 20.72 13.90
CA ASN A 463 5.26 20.55 12.45
C ASN A 463 4.23 19.46 12.08
N GLY A 464 3.54 18.91 13.08
CA GLY A 464 2.70 17.73 12.94
C GLY A 464 3.48 16.44 12.68
N VAL A 465 2.81 15.31 12.87
CA VAL A 465 3.33 13.96 12.61
C VAL A 465 2.29 13.11 11.91
N TRP A 466 2.76 12.25 11.01
CA TRP A 466 1.95 11.20 10.41
C TRP A 466 1.92 9.98 11.32
N ILE A 467 0.73 9.45 11.57
CA ILE A 467 0.47 8.30 12.43
C ILE A 467 -0.15 7.18 11.61
N LEU A 468 0.43 5.99 11.74
CA LEU A 468 -0.13 4.74 11.27
C LEU A 468 -0.90 4.09 12.44
N ASP A 469 -2.23 4.06 12.34
CA ASP A 469 -3.14 3.49 13.33
C ASP A 469 -3.65 2.13 12.86
N ILE A 470 -3.33 1.09 13.62
CA ILE A 470 -3.65 -0.30 13.29
C ILE A 470 -4.66 -0.82 14.32
N GLN A 471 -5.94 -0.91 13.92
CA GLN A 471 -7.03 -1.44 14.74
C GLN A 471 -7.64 -2.74 14.20
N ASP A 472 -7.39 -3.11 12.94
CA ASP A 472 -7.84 -4.39 12.36
C ASP A 472 -6.64 -5.24 11.98
N TYR A 473 -6.37 -6.28 12.80
CA TYR A 473 -5.65 -7.46 12.35
C TYR A 473 -5.69 -8.68 13.30
N LYS A 474 -5.47 -9.89 12.75
CA LYS A 474 -5.33 -11.19 13.47
C LYS A 474 -4.32 -11.20 14.63
N THR A 475 -3.42 -10.22 14.70
CA THR A 475 -2.41 -10.13 15.77
C THR A 475 -2.90 -9.33 16.97
N LEU A 476 -4.07 -8.69 16.90
CA LEU A 476 -4.66 -7.95 18.02
C LEU A 476 -5.05 -8.86 19.18
N GLU A 477 -5.44 -10.11 18.89
CA GLU A 477 -5.61 -11.18 19.89
C GLU A 477 -4.40 -11.31 20.82
N ILE A 478 -3.20 -10.89 20.36
CA ILE A 478 -1.94 -11.04 21.08
C ILE A 478 -1.28 -9.69 21.41
N HIS A 479 -1.47 -8.63 20.60
CA HIS A 479 -0.60 -7.45 20.63
C HIS A 479 -1.28 -6.07 20.81
N SER A 480 -2.60 -6.02 21.07
CA SER A 480 -3.38 -4.78 21.23
C SER A 480 -3.29 -3.82 20.03
N PRO A 481 -4.21 -2.85 19.90
CA PRO A 481 -4.11 -1.82 18.87
C PRO A 481 -2.82 -1.03 18.95
N GLN A 482 -2.30 -0.59 17.80
CA GLN A 482 -1.04 0.14 17.73
C GLN A 482 -1.18 1.42 16.93
N SER A 483 -0.79 2.54 17.53
CA SER A 483 -0.60 3.82 16.85
C SER A 483 0.89 4.17 16.81
N ILE A 484 1.44 4.22 15.60
CA ILE A 484 2.88 4.31 15.31
C ILE A 484 3.17 5.62 14.60
N VAL A 485 4.13 6.40 15.13
CA VAL A 485 4.61 7.62 14.45
C VAL A 485 5.46 7.20 13.24
N VAL A 486 5.08 7.66 12.05
CA VAL A 486 5.85 7.45 10.83
C VAL A 486 7.12 8.32 10.90
N PRO A 487 8.33 7.75 10.75
CA PRO A 487 9.57 8.51 10.91
C PRO A 487 9.75 9.52 9.78
N ASN A 488 9.91 10.81 10.10
CA ASN A 488 10.13 11.85 9.10
C ASN A 488 11.61 11.96 8.69
N ARG A 489 12.11 10.93 8.01
CA ARG A 489 13.50 10.88 7.53
C ARG A 489 13.82 12.06 6.62
N GLN A 490 14.94 12.72 6.88
CA GLN A 490 15.49 13.80 6.04
C GLN A 490 16.43 13.22 4.99
N PHE A 491 16.43 13.80 3.79
CA PHE A 491 17.27 13.40 2.67
C PHE A 491 18.28 14.49 2.31
N ALA A 492 19.35 14.09 1.61
CA ALA A 492 20.43 15.00 1.22
C ALA A 492 19.98 16.13 0.27
N ASP A 493 18.87 15.96 -0.43
CA ASP A 493 18.28 16.99 -1.31
C ASP A 493 17.31 17.93 -0.58
N GLY A 494 17.31 17.91 0.76
CA GLY A 494 16.47 18.77 1.60
C GLY A 494 15.01 18.34 1.68
N THR A 495 14.60 17.28 0.98
CA THR A 495 13.27 16.69 1.13
C THR A 495 13.22 15.75 2.34
N CYS A 496 12.00 15.41 2.77
CA CYS A 496 11.75 14.47 3.85
C CYS A 496 10.64 13.48 3.49
N LEU A 497 10.49 12.37 4.24
CA LEU A 497 9.50 11.34 3.93
C LEU A 497 8.07 11.92 3.87
N TYR A 498 7.76 12.88 4.74
CA TYR A 498 6.44 13.52 4.76
C TYR A 498 6.13 14.25 3.45
N ASP A 499 7.13 14.84 2.78
CA ASP A 499 6.93 15.45 1.46
C ASP A 499 6.40 14.44 0.44
N TYR A 500 6.82 13.18 0.50
CA TYR A 500 6.37 12.14 -0.43
C TYR A 500 4.97 11.63 -0.08
N ILE A 501 4.63 11.54 1.21
CA ILE A 501 3.27 11.23 1.66
C ILE A 501 2.33 12.32 1.15
N GLU A 502 2.69 13.57 1.39
CA GLU A 502 1.86 14.73 1.05
C GLU A 502 1.75 14.91 -0.47
N ARG A 503 2.85 14.77 -1.22
CA ARG A 503 2.81 14.79 -2.70
C ARG A 503 1.98 13.66 -3.29
N TYR A 504 1.97 12.49 -2.65
CA TYR A 504 1.11 11.39 -3.07
C TYR A 504 -0.36 11.67 -2.74
N LEU A 505 -0.67 12.19 -1.56
CA LEU A 505 -2.08 12.39 -1.15
C LEU A 505 -2.72 13.59 -1.85
N TYR A 506 -1.99 14.70 -1.95
CA TYR A 506 -2.53 15.99 -2.38
C TYR A 506 -2.00 16.46 -3.74
N GLY A 507 -1.10 15.69 -4.35
CA GLY A 507 -0.43 16.04 -5.60
C GLY A 507 0.81 16.89 -5.39
N TRP A 508 1.50 17.17 -6.49
CA TRP A 508 2.71 17.99 -6.49
C TRP A 508 2.56 19.14 -7.48
N TRP A 509 2.61 20.36 -6.97
CA TRP A 509 2.64 21.58 -7.76
C TRP A 509 4.06 22.14 -7.82
N THR A 510 4.46 22.64 -8.99
CA THR A 510 5.78 23.27 -9.18
C THR A 510 5.65 24.62 -9.87
N PRO A 511 6.38 25.66 -9.40
CA PRO A 511 6.45 26.94 -10.09
C PRO A 511 7.20 26.82 -11.44
N GLY A 512 6.90 27.70 -12.40
CA GLY A 512 7.71 27.86 -13.63
C GLY A 512 7.01 27.70 -14.99
N GLY A 513 7.58 28.35 -16.02
CA GLY A 513 6.99 28.86 -17.28
C GLY A 513 6.56 27.90 -18.40
N ARG A 514 5.74 26.89 -18.16
CA ARG A 514 5.20 26.02 -19.24
C ARG A 514 3.88 26.56 -19.85
N LYS A 515 3.46 26.03 -21.00
CA LYS A 515 2.08 26.25 -21.53
C LYS A 515 1.06 25.72 -20.50
N ASN A 516 -0.07 26.42 -20.32
CA ASN A 516 -1.16 26.06 -19.39
C ASN A 516 -0.83 26.14 -17.89
N GLN A 517 -0.12 27.17 -17.44
CA GLN A 517 0.07 27.44 -16.02
C GLN A 517 -1.17 28.03 -15.35
N PHE A 518 -1.26 27.79 -14.04
CA PHE A 518 -2.23 28.34 -13.09
C PHE A 518 -1.49 29.10 -12.00
N PHE A 519 -2.16 30.07 -11.40
CA PHE A 519 -1.72 30.63 -10.13
C PHE A 519 -2.01 29.62 -9.03
N TYR A 520 -1.07 29.48 -8.11
CA TYR A 520 -1.29 28.70 -6.91
C TYR A 520 -2.17 29.49 -5.95
N ASP A 521 -3.35 28.96 -5.67
CA ASP A 521 -4.37 29.52 -4.77
C ASP A 521 -4.75 28.53 -3.67
N TRP A 522 -3.83 27.63 -3.33
CA TRP A 522 -4.05 26.50 -2.42
C TRP A 522 -3.38 26.76 -1.04
N TRP A 523 -3.08 25.73 -0.26
CA TRP A 523 -2.74 25.87 1.17
C TRP A 523 -1.29 26.26 1.49
N GLN A 524 -0.35 26.22 0.53
CA GLN A 524 1.05 26.58 0.75
C GLN A 524 1.26 28.10 0.61
N PRO A 525 1.47 28.85 1.71
CA PRO A 525 1.55 30.31 1.65
C PRO A 525 2.73 30.80 0.80
N GLU A 526 3.84 30.07 0.82
CA GLU A 526 5.05 30.39 0.05
C GLU A 526 4.86 30.28 -1.47
N LEU A 527 3.83 29.57 -1.92
CA LEU A 527 3.48 29.44 -3.33
C LEU A 527 2.32 30.35 -3.73
N LEU A 528 1.61 30.99 -2.79
CA LEU A 528 0.42 31.77 -3.09
C LEU A 528 0.69 32.87 -4.12
N GLY A 529 -0.10 32.89 -5.20
CA GLY A 529 0.10 33.83 -6.31
C GLY A 529 1.31 33.52 -7.20
N CYS A 530 2.07 32.45 -6.93
CA CYS A 530 3.09 31.96 -7.85
C CYS A 530 2.45 31.25 -9.04
N ARG A 531 3.04 31.43 -10.22
CA ARG A 531 2.58 30.78 -11.46
C ARG A 531 3.32 29.47 -11.72
N GLY A 532 2.57 28.40 -11.97
CA GLY A 532 3.12 27.06 -12.12
C GLY A 532 2.08 26.05 -12.57
N ARG A 533 2.29 24.77 -12.28
CA ARG A 533 1.35 23.70 -12.64
C ARG A 533 1.42 22.54 -11.68
N TRP A 534 0.31 21.82 -11.56
CA TRP A 534 0.30 20.45 -11.07
C TRP A 534 1.07 19.57 -12.05
N ILE A 535 2.07 18.86 -11.55
CA ILE A 535 2.80 17.84 -12.30
C ILE A 535 2.24 16.43 -12.05
N THR A 536 1.47 16.29 -10.97
CA THR A 536 0.62 15.14 -10.68
C THR A 536 -0.39 15.56 -9.59
N LEU A 537 -1.59 14.99 -9.63
CA LEU A 537 -2.60 15.03 -8.58
C LEU A 537 -2.41 13.88 -7.56
N GLY A 538 -1.30 13.15 -7.64
CA GLY A 538 -0.98 12.08 -6.72
C GLY A 538 -1.97 10.91 -6.82
N ARG A 539 -2.56 10.51 -5.70
CA ARG A 539 -3.55 9.43 -5.58
C ARG A 539 -4.76 9.66 -6.48
N ALA A 540 -5.17 10.92 -6.65
CA ALA A 540 -6.32 11.27 -7.49
C ALA A 540 -6.12 10.92 -8.97
N GLU A 541 -4.88 10.79 -9.46
CA GLU A 541 -4.57 10.34 -10.83
C GLU A 541 -5.09 8.93 -11.15
N PHE A 542 -5.40 8.15 -10.12
CA PHE A 542 -5.90 6.79 -10.28
C PHE A 542 -7.43 6.71 -10.35
N ASN A 543 -8.14 7.84 -10.25
CA ASN A 543 -9.61 7.93 -10.21
C ASN A 543 -10.20 6.89 -9.24
N PRO A 544 -9.85 6.98 -7.96
CA PRO A 544 -10.23 5.98 -6.98
C PRO A 544 -11.75 5.83 -6.87
N ARG A 545 -12.23 4.58 -6.90
CA ARG A 545 -13.65 4.18 -6.81
C ARG A 545 -14.00 3.67 -5.41
N ASP A 546 -13.23 4.09 -4.42
CA ASP A 546 -13.28 3.61 -3.05
C ASP A 546 -13.79 4.67 -2.07
N VAL A 547 -14.47 5.69 -2.59
CA VAL A 547 -15.11 6.69 -1.74
C VAL A 547 -16.24 6.01 -0.98
N CYS A 548 -16.00 5.77 0.30
CA CYS A 548 -17.00 5.26 1.22
C CYS A 548 -17.51 6.41 2.07
N CYS A 549 -18.83 6.61 2.03
CA CYS A 549 -19.53 7.61 2.83
C CYS A 549 -20.06 6.91 4.08
N LEU A 550 -19.77 7.47 5.25
CA LEU A 550 -20.38 7.03 6.50
C LEU A 550 -21.54 7.98 6.79
N GLN A 551 -22.75 7.56 6.41
CA GLN A 551 -23.96 8.30 6.73
C GLN A 551 -24.34 8.03 8.19
N ASP A 552 -24.51 9.10 8.97
CA ASP A 552 -25.35 9.03 10.17
C ASP A 552 -26.77 9.43 9.79
N LYS A 553 -27.76 8.73 10.34
CA LYS A 553 -29.17 9.08 10.11
C LYS A 553 -29.61 10.31 10.92
N THR A 554 -28.79 10.78 11.85
CA THR A 554 -29.17 11.74 12.90
C THR A 554 -28.36 13.03 12.94
N GLU A 555 -27.32 13.19 12.10
CA GLU A 555 -26.45 14.39 12.12
C GLU A 555 -26.05 14.86 10.72
N SER A 556 -25.79 16.17 10.60
CA SER A 556 -25.29 16.86 9.40
C SER A 556 -23.82 16.56 9.05
N ASP A 557 -23.10 15.82 9.89
CA ASP A 557 -21.65 15.63 9.77
C ASP A 557 -21.30 14.47 8.84
N PHE A 558 -20.97 14.82 7.59
CA PHE A 558 -20.56 13.90 6.54
C PHE A 558 -19.07 13.54 6.66
N TRP A 559 -18.78 12.26 6.95
CA TRP A 559 -17.42 11.71 6.93
C TRP A 559 -17.23 10.76 5.75
N SER A 560 -16.11 10.94 5.03
CA SER A 560 -15.73 10.09 3.91
C SER A 560 -14.27 9.64 4.04
N TRP A 561 -14.00 8.44 3.59
CA TRP A 561 -12.67 7.84 3.57
C TRP A 561 -12.43 7.06 2.28
N GLY A 562 -11.17 6.72 2.03
CA GLY A 562 -10.75 5.85 0.92
C GLY A 562 -9.45 5.11 1.26
N TYR A 563 -9.01 4.16 0.42
CA TYR A 563 -7.79 3.40 0.66
C TYR A 563 -6.54 4.20 0.25
N LEU A 564 -5.47 4.11 1.04
CA LEU A 564 -4.19 4.75 0.73
C LEU A 564 -3.63 4.24 -0.61
N PHE A 565 -3.64 2.92 -0.82
CA PHE A 565 -3.10 2.29 -2.00
C PHE A 565 -4.19 1.72 -2.92
N VAL A 566 -4.30 2.33 -4.11
CA VAL A 566 -5.30 1.97 -5.12
C VAL A 566 -4.64 1.47 -6.41
N GLN A 567 -5.32 0.61 -7.14
CA GLN A 567 -4.89 0.07 -8.41
C GLN A 567 -4.81 1.18 -9.47
N PRO A 568 -3.65 1.42 -10.09
CA PRO A 568 -3.55 2.36 -11.20
C PRO A 568 -4.54 2.00 -12.31
N LYS A 569 -5.17 3.01 -12.93
CA LYS A 569 -6.18 2.92 -14.01
C LYS A 569 -7.55 2.36 -13.62
N VAL A 570 -7.62 1.47 -12.62
CA VAL A 570 -8.88 0.82 -12.22
C VAL A 570 -9.56 1.58 -11.09
N GLY A 571 -8.78 2.17 -10.18
CA GLY A 571 -9.28 2.92 -9.03
C GLY A 571 -9.78 2.05 -7.87
N LEU A 572 -9.68 0.72 -7.96
CA LEU A 572 -10.06 -0.20 -6.87
C LEU A 572 -8.93 -0.38 -5.85
N PRO A 573 -9.21 -0.78 -4.60
CA PRO A 573 -8.16 -1.11 -3.63
C PRO A 573 -7.21 -2.21 -4.13
N LEU A 574 -5.94 -2.16 -3.71
CA LEU A 574 -4.99 -3.22 -4.03
C LEU A 574 -5.34 -4.52 -3.30
N ASN A 575 -5.55 -5.61 -4.04
CA ASN A 575 -5.57 -6.95 -3.45
C ASN A 575 -4.15 -7.46 -3.14
N GLY A 576 -4.04 -8.56 -2.40
CA GLY A 576 -2.74 -9.10 -1.97
C GLY A 576 -1.75 -9.41 -3.10
N SER A 577 -2.23 -9.85 -4.27
CA SER A 577 -1.38 -10.11 -5.44
C SER A 577 -0.85 -8.80 -6.05
N LYS A 578 -1.72 -7.79 -6.18
CA LYS A 578 -1.36 -6.48 -6.76
C LYS A 578 -0.47 -5.67 -5.83
N PHE A 579 -0.72 -5.71 -4.51
CA PHE A 579 0.17 -5.12 -3.52
C PHE A 579 1.55 -5.80 -3.51
N GLY A 580 1.58 -7.15 -3.55
CA GLY A 580 2.83 -7.89 -3.70
C GLY A 580 3.62 -7.45 -4.94
N ALA A 581 2.95 -7.31 -6.09
CA ALA A 581 3.58 -6.83 -7.33
C ALA A 581 4.10 -5.37 -7.24
N LEU A 582 3.46 -4.51 -6.44
CA LEU A 582 3.93 -3.14 -6.17
C LEU A 582 5.33 -3.13 -5.53
N VAL A 583 5.68 -4.19 -4.80
CA VAL A 583 6.96 -4.37 -4.11
C VAL A 583 7.93 -5.24 -4.92
N GLU A 584 7.48 -6.42 -5.38
CA GLU A 584 8.32 -7.42 -6.04
C GLU A 584 8.88 -6.95 -7.39
N VAL A 585 8.08 -6.24 -8.19
CA VAL A 585 8.50 -5.77 -9.52
C VAL A 585 9.65 -4.77 -9.43
N PRO A 586 9.56 -3.67 -8.64
CA PRO A 586 10.69 -2.76 -8.51
C PRO A 586 11.91 -3.40 -7.85
N ALA A 587 11.75 -4.29 -6.86
CA ALA A 587 12.88 -5.04 -6.29
C ALA A 587 13.62 -5.84 -7.35
N HIS A 588 12.92 -6.63 -8.15
CA HIS A 588 13.54 -7.43 -9.19
C HIS A 588 14.21 -6.56 -10.25
N ARG A 589 13.57 -5.45 -10.66
CA ARG A 589 14.16 -4.52 -11.64
C ARG A 589 15.46 -3.90 -11.13
N LEU A 590 15.54 -3.55 -9.85
CA LEU A 590 16.67 -2.79 -9.29
C LEU A 590 17.78 -3.68 -8.72
N SER A 591 17.44 -4.85 -8.19
CA SER A 591 18.40 -5.77 -7.52
C SER A 591 18.52 -7.14 -8.18
N GLY A 592 17.67 -7.46 -9.16
CA GLY A 592 17.56 -8.83 -9.70
C GLY A 592 16.84 -9.82 -8.77
N LYS A 593 16.44 -9.41 -7.57
CA LYS A 593 15.84 -10.31 -6.55
C LYS A 593 14.33 -10.14 -6.41
N TYR A 594 13.63 -11.24 -6.19
CA TYR A 594 12.18 -11.29 -5.94
C TYR A 594 11.85 -11.07 -4.46
N ILE A 595 12.10 -9.84 -3.99
CA ILE A 595 11.82 -9.44 -2.61
C ILE A 595 10.34 -9.12 -2.47
N SER A 596 9.63 -9.87 -1.61
CA SER A 596 8.22 -9.63 -1.32
C SER A 596 8.03 -8.95 0.04
N PRO A 597 6.83 -8.44 0.37
CA PRO A 597 6.56 -7.88 1.71
C PRO A 597 6.89 -8.88 2.85
N HIS A 598 6.69 -10.18 2.61
CA HIS A 598 7.08 -11.21 3.57
C HIS A 598 8.60 -11.38 3.68
N THR A 599 9.36 -11.23 2.58
CA THR A 599 10.83 -11.21 2.63
C THR A 599 11.32 -10.05 3.50
N MET A 600 10.70 -8.87 3.43
CA MET A 600 11.06 -7.71 4.27
C MET A 600 10.93 -8.01 5.78
N ARG A 601 9.93 -8.81 6.20
CA ARG A 601 9.84 -9.27 7.60
C ARG A 601 11.06 -10.12 7.99
N SER A 602 11.51 -11.01 7.12
CA SER A 602 12.74 -11.78 7.36
C SER A 602 14.00 -10.91 7.38
N ILE A 603 14.06 -9.87 6.54
CA ILE A 603 15.19 -8.93 6.50
C ILE A 603 15.30 -8.17 7.83
N TRP A 604 14.20 -7.62 8.35
CA TRP A 604 14.19 -6.95 9.66
C TRP A 604 14.59 -7.88 10.80
N ALA A 605 14.04 -9.08 10.83
CA ALA A 605 14.40 -10.06 11.84
C ALA A 605 15.91 -10.38 11.78
N THR A 606 16.43 -10.65 10.58
CA THR A 606 17.85 -10.97 10.39
C THR A 606 18.77 -9.80 10.75
N TRP A 607 18.41 -8.58 10.35
CA TRP A 607 19.13 -7.36 10.70
C TRP A 607 19.29 -7.22 12.22
N ALA A 608 18.22 -7.44 12.99
CA ALA A 608 18.25 -7.33 14.45
C ALA A 608 19.27 -8.25 15.14
N PHE A 609 19.47 -9.45 14.60
CA PHE A 609 20.51 -10.37 15.10
C PHE A 609 21.90 -10.01 14.56
N GLN A 610 22.01 -9.62 13.29
CA GLN A 610 23.27 -9.21 12.68
C GLN A 610 23.93 -8.00 13.38
N VAL A 611 23.12 -7.06 13.88
CA VAL A 611 23.63 -5.87 14.59
C VAL A 611 23.69 -6.07 16.12
N GLY A 612 23.39 -7.27 16.61
CA GLY A 612 23.53 -7.59 18.04
C GLY A 612 22.56 -6.86 18.97
N LEU A 613 21.32 -6.55 18.52
CA LEU A 613 20.33 -5.88 19.40
C LEU A 613 20.13 -6.65 20.71
N SER A 614 19.86 -5.94 21.81
CA SER A 614 19.51 -6.57 23.09
C SER A 614 18.22 -7.37 22.98
N ASP A 615 17.98 -8.31 23.91
CA ASP A 615 16.74 -9.09 23.88
C ASP A 615 15.49 -8.21 24.06
N GLN A 616 15.56 -7.17 24.89
CA GLN A 616 14.49 -6.18 25.02
C GLN A 616 14.23 -5.43 23.70
N GLN A 617 15.28 -5.06 22.96
CA GLN A 617 15.14 -4.42 21.65
C GLN A 617 14.56 -5.38 20.61
N LYS A 618 14.94 -6.67 20.63
CA LYS A 618 14.38 -7.70 19.75
C LYS A 618 12.91 -7.98 20.08
N GLU A 619 12.52 -7.97 21.35
CA GLU A 619 11.11 -8.08 21.77
C GLU A 619 10.30 -6.88 21.30
N SER A 620 10.83 -5.66 21.48
CA SER A 620 10.20 -4.43 20.98
C SER A 620 10.04 -4.46 19.46
N LEU A 621 11.05 -4.92 18.72
CA LEU A 621 10.96 -5.13 17.28
C LEU A 621 9.89 -6.15 16.91
N ALA A 622 9.86 -7.29 17.60
CA ALA A 622 8.85 -8.32 17.35
C ALA A 622 7.44 -7.76 17.55
N TYR A 623 7.23 -7.04 18.65
CA TYR A 623 5.98 -6.35 18.96
C TYR A 623 5.59 -5.33 17.88
N ALA A 624 6.55 -4.50 17.44
CA ALA A 624 6.35 -3.52 16.36
C ALA A 624 6.06 -4.16 14.99
N MET A 625 6.45 -5.42 14.78
CA MET A 625 6.12 -6.21 13.59
C MET A 625 4.81 -7.00 13.72
N GLY A 626 4.17 -6.97 14.89
CA GLY A 626 2.97 -7.75 15.22
C GLY A 626 3.28 -9.23 15.44
N HIS A 627 4.35 -9.56 16.17
CA HIS A 627 4.78 -10.93 16.46
C HIS A 627 5.36 -11.09 17.87
N THR A 628 5.42 -12.34 18.34
CA THR A 628 6.24 -12.71 19.50
C THR A 628 7.71 -12.90 19.13
N LEU A 629 8.64 -12.73 20.08
CA LEU A 629 10.08 -13.00 19.87
C LEU A 629 10.32 -14.44 19.39
N ARG A 630 9.58 -15.41 19.96
CA ARG A 630 9.60 -16.81 19.51
C ARG A 630 9.27 -16.94 18.03
N THR A 631 8.25 -16.22 17.57
CA THR A 631 7.85 -16.20 16.15
C THR A 631 8.91 -15.55 15.28
N LEU A 632 9.51 -14.45 15.73
CA LEU A 632 10.59 -13.75 15.03
C LEU A 632 11.82 -14.66 14.85
N LYS A 633 12.29 -15.32 15.92
CA LYS A 633 13.38 -16.31 15.89
C LYS A 633 13.05 -17.52 15.00
N LYS A 634 11.88 -18.13 15.18
CA LYS A 634 11.54 -19.40 14.51
C LYS A 634 11.23 -19.24 13.02
N MET A 635 10.51 -18.18 12.62
CA MET A 635 9.99 -18.05 11.26
C MET A 635 10.80 -17.11 10.37
N TYR A 636 11.42 -16.08 10.93
CA TYR A 636 11.93 -14.96 10.15
C TYR A 636 13.45 -14.81 10.18
N GLU A 637 14.12 -15.20 11.26
CA GLU A 637 15.57 -15.15 11.38
C GLU A 637 16.27 -16.05 10.33
N ARG A 638 17.15 -15.43 9.54
CA ARG A 638 17.94 -16.12 8.50
C ARG A 638 19.45 -16.01 8.66
N CYS A 639 19.95 -15.60 9.83
CA CYS A 639 21.37 -15.65 10.14
C CYS A 639 21.96 -17.03 9.84
N THR A 640 23.09 -17.04 9.15
CA THR A 640 23.92 -18.22 8.92
C THR A 640 24.46 -18.76 10.24
N PRO A 641 24.89 -20.03 10.30
CA PRO A 641 25.53 -20.58 11.49
C PRO A 641 26.76 -19.78 11.95
N ASN A 642 27.52 -19.17 11.03
CA ASN A 642 28.66 -18.33 11.37
C ASN A 642 28.20 -17.01 11.99
N GLU A 643 27.22 -16.32 11.40
CA GLU A 643 26.68 -15.08 11.97
C GLU A 643 26.02 -15.28 13.35
N LYS A 644 25.46 -16.47 13.62
CA LYS A 644 24.92 -16.81 14.95
C LYS A 644 26.01 -17.04 15.99
N ARG A 645 27.17 -17.55 15.57
CA ARG A 645 28.33 -17.79 16.45
C ARG A 645 29.15 -16.54 16.69
N ARG A 646 29.24 -15.65 15.69
CA ARG A 646 30.05 -14.43 15.75
C ARG A 646 29.87 -13.62 17.05
N PRO A 647 28.66 -13.35 17.58
CA PRO A 647 28.53 -12.58 18.81
C PRO A 647 29.17 -13.23 20.04
N ILE A 648 29.15 -14.56 20.14
CA ILE A 648 29.81 -15.26 21.25
C ILE A 648 31.32 -15.39 20.99
N GLU A 649 31.75 -15.51 19.73
CA GLU A 649 33.16 -15.48 19.36
C GLU A 649 33.77 -14.09 19.67
N GLU A 650 33.10 -13.00 19.31
CA GLU A 650 33.49 -11.62 19.64
C GLU A 650 33.49 -11.36 21.15
N ALA A 651 32.45 -11.82 21.88
CA ALA A 651 32.41 -11.68 23.34
C ALA A 651 33.49 -12.50 24.05
N ILE A 652 33.84 -13.68 23.52
CA ILE A 652 34.98 -14.47 24.00
C ILE A 652 36.29 -13.70 23.75
N ASP A 653 36.47 -13.16 22.55
CA ASP A 653 37.66 -12.36 22.20
C ASP A 653 37.81 -11.14 23.13
N GLU A 654 36.74 -10.38 23.37
CA GLU A 654 36.73 -9.21 24.24
C GLU A 654 36.94 -9.58 25.74
N LEU A 655 36.12 -10.48 26.27
CA LEU A 655 36.09 -10.78 27.72
C LEU A 655 37.25 -11.67 28.17
N LEU A 656 37.68 -12.62 27.33
CA LEU A 656 38.76 -13.53 27.70
C LEU A 656 40.11 -13.04 27.18
N PHE A 657 40.21 -12.48 25.97
CA PHE A 657 41.53 -12.21 25.38
C PHE A 657 41.96 -10.74 25.46
N GLU A 658 41.06 -9.77 25.31
CA GLU A 658 41.41 -8.34 25.48
C GLU A 658 41.56 -7.96 26.97
N THR A 659 40.70 -8.50 27.84
CA THR A 659 40.79 -8.27 29.30
C THR A 659 42.06 -8.88 29.91
N LEU A 660 42.57 -9.97 29.32
CA LEU A 660 43.89 -10.51 29.65
C LEU A 660 44.99 -9.51 29.28
N GLN A 661 44.96 -8.89 28.09
CA GLN A 661 46.00 -7.93 27.69
C GLN A 661 46.10 -6.69 28.60
N SER A 662 44.99 -6.25 29.20
CA SER A 662 45.00 -5.11 30.14
C SER A 662 45.60 -5.43 31.53
N ASN A 663 45.72 -6.70 31.90
CA ASN A 663 46.17 -7.12 33.25
C ASN A 663 47.52 -7.87 33.25
N LEU A 664 48.22 -7.93 32.12
CA LEU A 664 49.42 -8.74 31.95
C LEU A 664 50.70 -7.89 32.00
N THR A 665 51.71 -8.39 32.70
CA THR A 665 53.08 -7.85 32.71
C THR A 665 53.73 -7.98 31.31
N ALA A 666 54.83 -7.26 31.05
CA ALA A 666 55.45 -7.17 29.73
C ALA A 666 55.74 -8.55 29.06
N ASP A 667 56.07 -9.58 29.84
CA ASP A 667 56.30 -10.95 29.33
C ASP A 667 55.02 -11.69 28.90
N SER A 668 53.88 -11.36 29.51
CA SER A 668 52.61 -12.02 29.23
C SER A 668 51.85 -11.39 28.05
N VAL A 669 52.18 -10.15 27.69
CA VAL A 669 51.74 -9.50 26.43
C VAL A 669 52.36 -10.18 25.20
N GLU A 670 53.61 -10.64 25.29
CA GLU A 670 54.28 -11.37 24.21
C GLU A 670 53.66 -12.77 24.02
N LEU A 671 53.28 -13.44 25.12
CA LEU A 671 52.54 -14.69 25.06
C LEU A 671 51.15 -14.49 24.41
N ALA A 672 50.42 -13.44 24.79
CA ALA A 672 49.11 -13.11 24.21
C ALA A 672 49.20 -12.80 22.71
N ARG A 673 50.23 -12.07 22.25
CA ARG A 673 50.48 -11.84 20.81
C ARG A 673 50.79 -13.13 20.05
N ARG A 674 51.51 -14.07 20.67
CA ARG A 674 51.80 -15.38 20.05
C ARG A 674 50.54 -16.24 19.95
N LEU A 675 49.66 -16.20 20.96
CA LEU A 675 48.37 -16.88 20.93
C LEU A 675 47.42 -16.30 19.88
N GLN A 676 47.42 -14.97 19.67
CA GLN A 676 46.62 -14.32 18.62
C GLN A 676 47.02 -14.77 17.20
N LYS A 677 48.29 -15.13 16.98
CA LYS A 677 48.77 -15.64 15.68
C LYS A 677 48.39 -17.10 15.40
N LEU A 678 47.81 -17.81 16.37
CA LEU A 678 47.36 -19.18 16.18
C LEU A 678 46.11 -19.24 15.33
N THR A 679 46.07 -20.21 14.40
CA THR A 679 44.87 -20.51 13.61
C THR A 679 43.78 -21.12 14.49
N SER A 680 42.53 -21.07 14.02
CA SER A 680 41.37 -21.61 14.75
C SER A 680 41.56 -23.06 15.20
N THR A 681 42.21 -23.90 14.38
CA THR A 681 42.52 -25.31 14.72
C THR A 681 43.59 -25.43 15.82
N GLN A 682 44.58 -24.54 15.83
CA GLN A 682 45.65 -24.54 16.83
C GLN A 682 45.15 -24.03 18.20
N ARG A 683 44.28 -23.02 18.19
CA ARG A 683 43.63 -22.54 19.43
C ARG A 683 42.78 -23.63 20.08
N GLN A 684 42.06 -24.42 19.28
CA GLN A 684 41.22 -25.51 19.77
C GLN A 684 42.02 -26.64 20.44
N ARG A 685 43.18 -27.02 19.87
CA ARG A 685 44.12 -27.97 20.51
C ARG A 685 44.72 -27.44 21.81
N LEU A 686 44.98 -26.13 21.88
CA LEU A 686 45.55 -25.52 23.07
C LEU A 686 44.55 -25.56 24.25
N VAL A 687 43.25 -25.37 23.96
CA VAL A 687 42.16 -25.50 24.93
C VAL A 687 42.02 -26.94 25.43
N GLU A 688 42.26 -27.94 24.58
CA GLU A 688 42.24 -29.37 24.98
C GLU A 688 43.43 -29.76 25.89
N MET A 689 44.51 -28.96 25.90
CA MET A 689 45.73 -29.24 26.67
C MET A 689 45.80 -28.54 28.03
N LEU A 690 44.90 -27.60 28.33
CA LEU A 690 44.86 -26.93 29.62
C LEU A 690 44.05 -27.77 30.61
N PRO A 691 44.60 -28.14 31.80
CA PRO A 691 43.81 -28.80 32.83
C PRO A 691 42.79 -27.78 33.39
N LEU A 692 41.54 -28.23 33.53
CA LEU A 692 40.40 -27.43 34.02
C LEU A 692 40.63 -26.82 35.40
#